data_AF-A0A937YXB4-F1
#
_entry.id   AF-A0A937YXB4-F1
#
_cell.length_a   1.000
_cell.length_b   1.000
_cell.length_c   1.000
_cell.angle_alpha   90.00
_cell.angle_beta   90.00
_cell.angle_gamma   90.00
#
_symmetry.space_group_name_H-M   'P 1'
#
loop_
_entity.id
_entity.type
_entity.pdbx_description
1 polymer ?
#
loop_
_entity_poly.entity_id
_entity_poly.type
_entity_poly.pdbx_seq_one_letter_code
_entity_poly.pdbx_strand_id
1 'polypeptide(L)'
;MLLLVLLVSSTGSADGLLVIDDCEGKVGPWRGTEIVSEPVHGGGGALRWEVARQPTLDSPQFLGDWTAFDELRFWAHLDRPYDFSIPLVFPTDGGYWITDWKLDWTGWKEQRFRLADCRKAYEPEGWERISSLGFRAQGYGQGPVPEGLVIVFDDVALHAPGELPETSLEAWLARERRERVSRLKAQGNPYYLSVLDSLRNAKADPGLPQEVTSSWQFSGLASQALASAWAAAWEESPRKGDATLIARASALIDFCLSRQVDGSWFYSQKWESGDPNSDRFALGPLMDAIWWLRQLPTGEAQWPEWEAPLRALVDFQYENWGKRANHAWGQSATQYPNQDVFHLYEMALADRWWGDAQYRQSLEETLAGLEAHLLPEGGLNYIGPETEIPCYHDLNVLWIARYYALSDDPRARSLLERTAPYYPSVSSNEGRPEYYTDCWWKHYWADGAACGPEIIAGLTGDPQNKWLADRLLERQGPGADYKAIYAGMFYRTDVEAAALPNNYVRLDRNIGGPRGRFGDWYFAGTVGGGARDTFVGAMICRPDRPEPLDSALLAANIEVGLGGEGARDRTHLYLSGPDDRTSVAIGEGVAALGVRYSLRRPYINSVQNPDVPPTPWQATQVWLLTREGLVGLVELEATEEQTTPYLSGEIRLGPDQRARATDDPNLFACGELRVRLLEHNFASVTVGPARPGYAQTSTRHSALALRTSGDAHTARPAEPLRYAVLIAPASAGEARSFARLDAPGLWGFSIELAGRPLAVVFNPADRAATLRLPWPRPSAVVRADADPAATAQAREGVLDLRLRPVSLLLIAP
;
A
#
# COMPACT_ATOMS: atom_id res chain seq x y z
N MET A 1 -3.37 29.43 -67.95
CA MET A 1 -1.96 29.81 -67.71
C MET A 1 -1.63 29.39 -66.28
N LEU A 2 -0.48 28.74 -66.10
CA LEU A 2 -0.16 27.75 -65.06
C LEU A 2 -0.33 28.17 -63.59
N LEU A 3 -0.84 27.19 -62.83
CA LEU A 3 -0.76 27.00 -61.38
C LEU A 3 0.71 26.86 -60.92
N LEU A 4 1.08 27.46 -59.78
CA LEU A 4 2.17 26.98 -58.93
C LEU A 4 1.79 27.23 -57.46
N VAL A 5 1.16 26.23 -56.84
CA VAL A 5 0.97 26.15 -55.38
C VAL A 5 2.17 25.36 -54.84
N LEU A 6 3.09 26.05 -54.16
CA LEU A 6 4.15 25.42 -53.38
C LEU A 6 3.54 24.94 -52.06
N LEU A 7 3.19 23.66 -52.01
CA LEU A 7 3.01 22.91 -50.76
C LEU A 7 4.40 22.67 -50.16
N VAL A 8 4.78 23.47 -49.17
CA VAL A 8 5.88 23.11 -48.27
C VAL A 8 5.27 22.20 -47.20
N SER A 9 5.42 20.89 -47.40
CA SER A 9 5.19 19.89 -46.37
C SER A 9 6.33 20.01 -45.35
N SER A 10 6.13 20.76 -44.27
CA SER A 10 7.00 20.66 -43.10
C SER A 10 6.67 19.36 -42.37
N THR A 11 7.31 18.27 -42.77
CA THR A 11 7.47 17.10 -41.90
C THR A 11 8.51 17.45 -40.83
N GLY A 12 8.13 18.33 -39.91
CA GLY A 12 8.86 18.42 -38.64
C GLY A 12 8.55 17.14 -37.89
N SER A 13 9.52 16.22 -37.81
CA SER A 13 9.48 15.13 -36.84
C SER A 13 9.24 15.76 -35.47
N ALA A 14 8.20 15.36 -34.75
CA ALA A 14 8.00 15.86 -33.40
C ALA A 14 9.17 15.33 -32.54
N ASP A 15 9.98 16.24 -32.03
CA ASP A 15 11.09 15.93 -31.13
C ASP A 15 10.53 15.27 -29.85
N GLY A 16 11.12 14.14 -29.44
CA GLY A 16 10.70 13.41 -28.25
C GLY A 16 11.39 13.93 -26.99
N LEU A 17 10.62 14.13 -25.91
CA LEU A 17 11.14 14.58 -24.62
C LEU A 17 10.66 13.64 -23.50
N LEU A 18 11.58 13.17 -22.66
CA LEU A 18 11.30 12.42 -21.44
C LEU A 18 11.80 13.19 -20.23
N VAL A 19 10.90 13.78 -19.44
CA VAL A 19 11.26 14.45 -18.18
C VAL A 19 11.63 13.39 -17.14
N ILE A 20 12.88 13.44 -16.66
CA ILE A 20 13.41 12.59 -15.57
C ILE A 20 13.00 13.14 -14.21
N ASP A 21 13.05 14.47 -14.00
CA ASP A 21 12.62 15.07 -12.73
C ASP A 21 12.24 16.54 -12.97
N ASP A 22 11.05 16.93 -12.55
CA ASP A 22 10.58 18.32 -12.54
C ASP A 22 11.00 19.06 -11.25
N CYS A 23 11.79 18.40 -10.39
CA CYS A 23 12.31 18.96 -9.14
C CYS A 23 11.24 19.34 -8.10
N GLU A 24 10.01 18.85 -8.27
CA GLU A 24 8.88 19.01 -7.35
C GLU A 24 8.83 17.94 -6.24
N GLY A 25 9.82 17.03 -6.21
CA GLY A 25 9.93 15.96 -5.22
C GLY A 25 9.20 14.66 -5.56
N LYS A 26 8.79 14.47 -6.83
CA LYS A 26 8.02 13.28 -7.26
C LYS A 26 8.88 12.02 -7.45
N VAL A 27 10.12 12.17 -7.92
CA VAL A 27 10.99 11.04 -8.32
C VAL A 27 11.85 10.51 -7.16
N GLY A 28 11.70 11.12 -5.97
CA GLY A 28 12.46 10.81 -4.76
C GLY A 28 13.59 11.81 -4.53
N PRO A 29 14.17 11.86 -3.32
CA PRO A 29 15.18 12.85 -3.00
C PRO A 29 16.48 12.53 -3.74
N TRP A 30 16.98 13.51 -4.49
CA TRP A 30 18.37 13.51 -4.91
C TRP A 30 19.25 13.64 -3.66
N ARG A 31 20.28 12.81 -3.54
CA ARG A 31 21.10 12.82 -2.31
C ARG A 31 21.85 14.13 -2.19
N GLY A 32 21.68 14.82 -1.06
CA GLY A 32 22.40 16.06 -0.77
C GLY A 32 21.70 17.36 -1.22
N THR A 33 20.42 17.29 -1.58
CA THR A 33 19.62 18.46 -1.97
C THR A 33 18.49 18.76 -1.00
N GLU A 34 17.99 19.99 -1.07
CA GLU A 34 16.72 20.40 -0.49
C GLU A 34 15.84 21.02 -1.59
N ILE A 35 14.51 20.92 -1.44
CA ILE A 35 13.58 21.61 -2.33
C ILE A 35 13.43 23.04 -1.83
N VAL A 36 13.60 24.01 -2.73
CA VAL A 36 13.39 25.44 -2.46
C VAL A 36 12.27 26.01 -3.32
N SER A 37 11.56 27.00 -2.81
CA SER A 37 10.51 27.72 -3.56
C SER A 37 11.04 28.93 -4.32
N GLU A 38 12.26 29.39 -4.01
CA GLU A 38 12.98 30.44 -4.74
C GLU A 38 14.50 30.23 -4.64
N PRO A 39 15.27 30.39 -5.73
CA PRO A 39 14.79 30.57 -7.11
C PRO A 39 14.18 29.28 -7.68
N VAL A 40 13.18 29.41 -8.56
CA VAL A 40 12.51 28.32 -9.29
C VAL A 40 12.41 28.71 -10.77
N HIS A 41 12.57 27.77 -11.70
CA HIS A 41 12.41 28.03 -13.14
C HIS A 41 10.99 27.72 -13.59
N GLY A 42 10.48 26.53 -13.25
CA GLY A 42 9.13 26.07 -13.54
C GLY A 42 8.44 25.52 -12.28
N GLY A 43 7.10 25.53 -12.25
CA GLY A 43 6.36 24.91 -11.14
C GLY A 43 6.45 25.66 -9.80
N GLY A 44 6.50 24.92 -8.69
CA GLY A 44 6.46 25.40 -7.31
C GLY A 44 7.72 25.11 -6.48
N GLY A 45 8.65 24.31 -6.99
CA GLY A 45 9.88 23.94 -6.30
C GLY A 45 11.04 23.63 -7.23
N ALA A 46 12.27 23.76 -6.73
CA ALA A 46 13.51 23.43 -7.44
C ALA A 46 14.52 22.78 -6.48
N LEU A 47 15.47 21.99 -7.01
CA LEU A 47 16.46 21.29 -6.20
C LEU A 47 17.68 22.17 -5.92
N ARG A 48 17.88 22.59 -4.68
CA ARG A 48 19.07 23.33 -4.23
C ARG A 48 20.16 22.36 -3.76
N TRP A 49 21.36 22.54 -4.31
CA TRP A 49 22.55 21.76 -3.99
C TRP A 49 23.67 22.66 -3.42
N GLU A 50 24.03 22.46 -2.15
CA GLU A 50 25.20 23.07 -1.50
C GLU A 50 26.46 22.25 -1.81
N VAL A 51 27.12 22.57 -2.92
CA VAL A 51 28.19 21.73 -3.50
C VAL A 51 29.35 21.50 -2.53
N ALA A 52 29.77 22.52 -1.79
CA ALA A 52 30.90 22.39 -0.85
C ALA A 52 30.58 21.49 0.35
N ARG A 53 29.30 21.41 0.76
CA ARG A 53 28.87 20.58 1.89
C ARG A 53 28.74 19.11 1.48
N GLN A 54 28.25 18.88 0.27
CA GLN A 54 28.07 17.56 -0.29
C GLN A 54 28.57 17.57 -1.75
N PRO A 55 29.84 17.27 -2.03
CA PRO A 55 30.45 17.43 -3.36
C PRO A 55 30.04 16.36 -4.38
N THR A 56 28.99 15.60 -4.07
CA THR A 56 28.40 14.58 -4.94
C THR A 56 26.89 14.74 -4.90
N LEU A 57 26.28 14.73 -6.08
CA LEU A 57 24.83 14.74 -6.24
C LEU A 57 24.48 13.58 -7.15
N ASP A 58 23.57 12.72 -6.70
CA ASP A 58 23.13 11.53 -7.43
C ASP A 58 21.62 11.56 -7.59
N SER A 59 21.16 11.31 -8.81
CA SER A 59 19.77 11.01 -9.07
C SER A 59 19.36 9.72 -8.35
N PRO A 60 18.06 9.50 -8.13
CA PRO A 60 17.53 8.17 -7.86
C PRO A 60 18.06 7.17 -8.90
N GLN A 61 18.25 5.91 -8.48
CA GLN A 61 18.66 4.87 -9.43
C GLN A 61 17.49 4.56 -10.37
N PHE A 62 17.74 4.71 -11.66
CA PHE A 62 16.87 4.24 -12.73
C PHE A 62 17.72 3.42 -13.68
N LEU A 63 17.45 2.12 -13.75
CA LEU A 63 18.04 1.24 -14.76
C LEU A 63 17.22 1.40 -16.02
N GLY A 64 17.82 1.90 -17.11
CA GLY A 64 17.13 1.85 -18.39
C GLY A 64 17.95 2.21 -19.62
N ASP A 65 17.35 1.90 -20.76
CA ASP A 65 17.92 2.09 -22.09
C ASP A 65 17.86 3.55 -22.56
N TRP A 66 19.03 4.18 -22.69
CA TRP A 66 19.18 5.54 -23.17
C TRP A 66 19.53 5.64 -24.67
N THR A 67 19.55 4.52 -25.41
CA THR A 67 19.98 4.48 -26.82
C THR A 67 19.09 5.28 -27.77
N ALA A 68 17.84 5.54 -27.39
CA ALA A 68 16.90 6.36 -28.16
C ALA A 68 17.16 7.87 -28.04
N PHE A 69 17.96 8.31 -27.07
CA PHE A 69 18.17 9.72 -26.77
C PHE A 69 19.51 10.22 -27.33
N ASP A 70 19.54 11.50 -27.71
CA ASP A 70 20.74 12.15 -28.20
C ASP A 70 21.29 13.18 -27.20
N GLU A 71 20.46 13.71 -26.31
CA GLU A 71 20.83 14.81 -25.42
C GLU A 71 20.19 14.72 -24.03
N LEU A 72 20.96 15.04 -22.99
CA LEU A 72 20.48 15.39 -21.65
C LEU A 72 20.27 16.90 -21.57
N ARG A 73 19.12 17.34 -21.05
CA ARG A 73 18.78 18.73 -20.79
C ARG A 73 18.42 18.93 -19.32
N PHE A 74 18.74 20.10 -18.78
CA PHE A 74 18.21 20.55 -17.49
C PHE A 74 18.43 22.05 -17.33
N TRP A 75 17.62 22.70 -16.49
CA TRP A 75 17.84 24.08 -16.09
C TRP A 75 18.71 24.16 -14.85
N ALA A 76 19.63 25.12 -14.83
CA ALA A 76 20.48 25.37 -13.67
C ALA A 76 20.63 26.87 -13.40
N HIS A 77 20.52 27.25 -12.13
CA HIS A 77 20.73 28.60 -11.63
C HIS A 77 22.06 28.72 -10.88
N LEU A 78 22.82 29.76 -11.21
CA LEU A 78 23.99 30.19 -10.44
C LEU A 78 23.81 31.62 -9.93
N ASP A 79 24.25 31.90 -8.71
CA ASP A 79 24.27 33.25 -8.14
C ASP A 79 25.30 34.17 -8.85
N ARG A 80 26.39 33.57 -9.34
CA ARG A 80 27.51 34.21 -10.04
C ARG A 80 28.27 33.17 -10.87
N PRO A 81 29.11 33.57 -11.84
CA PRO A 81 29.93 32.62 -12.57
C PRO A 81 31.09 32.11 -11.70
N TYR A 82 31.46 30.86 -11.90
CA TYR A 82 32.56 30.17 -11.25
C TYR A 82 33.52 29.62 -12.32
N ASP A 83 34.82 29.85 -12.14
CA ASP A 83 35.86 29.16 -12.93
C ASP A 83 36.05 27.74 -12.39
N PHE A 84 35.02 26.91 -12.59
CA PHE A 84 34.93 25.56 -12.07
C PHE A 84 34.14 24.68 -13.04
N SER A 85 34.44 23.39 -13.07
CA SER A 85 33.71 22.41 -13.87
C SER A 85 33.27 21.24 -13.01
N ILE A 86 32.07 20.73 -13.26
CA ILE A 86 31.53 19.57 -12.58
C ILE A 86 31.41 18.43 -13.59
N PRO A 87 32.13 17.32 -13.41
CA PRO A 87 31.88 16.14 -14.20
C PRO A 87 30.46 15.59 -14.01
N LEU A 88 29.77 15.41 -15.13
CA LEU A 88 28.55 14.63 -15.23
C LEU A 88 28.92 13.20 -15.54
N VAL A 89 28.42 12.27 -14.75
CA VAL A 89 28.73 10.85 -14.82
C VAL A 89 27.44 10.08 -15.04
N PHE A 90 27.48 9.16 -15.99
CA PHE A 90 26.39 8.23 -16.30
C PHE A 90 26.89 6.80 -16.02
N PRO A 91 26.66 6.28 -14.80
CA PRO A 91 27.21 4.99 -14.41
C PRO A 91 26.49 3.85 -15.13
N THR A 92 27.29 2.87 -15.54
CA THR A 92 26.82 1.58 -16.04
C THR A 92 27.55 0.49 -15.27
N ASP A 93 27.23 -0.76 -15.58
CA ASP A 93 28.13 -1.85 -15.22
C ASP A 93 29.49 -1.70 -15.91
N GLY A 94 30.57 -2.09 -15.23
CA GLY A 94 31.94 -2.08 -15.75
C GLY A 94 32.63 -0.72 -15.90
N GLY A 95 31.89 0.40 -15.80
CA GLY A 95 32.46 1.73 -15.98
C GLY A 95 31.42 2.85 -15.94
N TYR A 96 31.75 3.98 -16.57
CA TYR A 96 30.80 5.08 -16.72
C TYR A 96 31.12 5.93 -17.95
N TRP A 97 30.12 6.67 -18.41
CA TRP A 97 30.30 7.77 -19.35
C TRP A 97 30.48 9.07 -18.58
N ILE A 98 31.30 9.99 -19.08
CA ILE A 98 31.62 11.25 -18.40
C ILE A 98 31.74 12.42 -19.37
N THR A 99 31.22 13.58 -18.97
CA THR A 99 31.43 14.87 -19.66
C THR A 99 31.60 15.99 -18.64
N ASP A 100 32.23 17.11 -19.03
CA ASP A 100 32.51 18.21 -18.11
C ASP A 100 31.47 19.32 -18.27
N TRP A 101 30.90 19.78 -17.16
CA TRP A 101 29.95 20.90 -17.13
C TRP A 101 30.59 22.16 -16.54
N LYS A 102 30.82 23.18 -17.37
CA LYS A 102 31.46 24.45 -16.98
C LYS A 102 30.48 25.43 -16.35
N LEU A 103 30.83 26.03 -15.22
CA LEU A 103 29.98 26.92 -14.41
C LEU A 103 30.17 28.44 -14.69
N ASP A 104 30.28 28.85 -15.95
CA ASP A 104 30.71 30.20 -16.35
C ASP A 104 29.56 31.22 -16.60
N TRP A 105 28.40 31.05 -15.96
CA TRP A 105 27.23 31.92 -16.16
C TRP A 105 26.58 32.40 -14.84
N THR A 106 25.59 33.29 -14.94
CA THR A 106 24.76 33.77 -13.83
C THR A 106 23.28 33.60 -14.17
N GLY A 107 22.45 33.34 -13.17
CA GLY A 107 21.02 33.15 -13.33
C GLY A 107 20.67 31.78 -13.91
N TRP A 108 19.42 31.63 -14.35
CA TRP A 108 18.94 30.43 -15.02
C TRP A 108 19.53 30.28 -16.42
N LYS A 109 20.02 29.08 -16.72
CA LYS A 109 20.48 28.70 -18.06
C LYS A 109 20.18 27.22 -18.29
N GLU A 110 19.53 26.93 -19.41
CA GLU A 110 19.37 25.55 -19.89
C GLU A 110 20.75 24.98 -20.28
N GLN A 111 21.06 23.81 -19.75
CA GLN A 111 22.24 23.04 -20.06
C GLN A 111 21.86 21.90 -20.97
N ARG A 112 22.70 21.64 -21.98
CA ARG A 112 22.43 20.67 -23.04
C ARG A 112 23.68 19.87 -23.30
N PHE A 113 23.62 18.56 -23.11
CA PHE A 113 24.75 17.64 -23.25
C PHE A 113 24.41 16.53 -24.22
N ARG A 114 25.12 16.50 -25.35
CA ARG A 114 24.99 15.38 -26.28
C ARG A 114 25.61 14.14 -25.68
N LEU A 115 24.86 13.04 -25.63
CA LEU A 115 25.35 11.76 -25.12
C LEU A 115 26.54 11.25 -25.95
N ALA A 116 26.54 11.53 -27.26
CA ALA A 116 27.64 11.20 -28.16
C ALA A 116 28.97 11.91 -27.83
N ASP A 117 28.93 13.04 -27.10
CA ASP A 117 30.13 13.80 -26.72
C ASP A 117 30.73 13.28 -25.39
N CYS A 118 30.04 12.39 -24.68
CA CYS A 118 30.54 11.80 -23.44
C CYS A 118 31.70 10.83 -23.71
N ARG A 119 32.72 10.90 -22.86
CA ARG A 119 33.89 10.04 -22.91
C ARG A 119 33.62 8.77 -22.10
N LYS A 120 34.12 7.63 -22.57
CA LYS A 120 34.14 6.40 -21.78
C LYS A 120 35.24 6.47 -20.72
N ALA A 121 34.94 5.99 -19.53
CA ALA A 121 35.93 5.68 -18.51
C ALA A 121 35.73 4.25 -18.03
N TYR A 122 36.83 3.48 -18.00
CA TYR A 122 36.81 2.02 -17.84
C TYR A 122 36.04 1.34 -18.99
N GLU A 123 35.25 0.30 -18.70
CA GLU A 123 34.55 -0.52 -19.70
C GLU A 123 33.03 -0.45 -19.51
N PRO A 124 32.38 0.70 -19.78
CA PRO A 124 30.94 0.84 -19.60
C PRO A 124 30.14 -0.01 -20.62
N GLU A 125 29.11 -0.71 -20.15
CA GLU A 125 28.23 -1.61 -20.94
C GLU A 125 27.28 -0.93 -21.95
N GLY A 126 27.55 0.32 -22.36
CA GLY A 126 26.77 1.03 -23.38
C GLY A 126 25.70 1.99 -22.82
N TRP A 127 24.91 2.63 -23.70
CA TRP A 127 23.82 3.54 -23.30
C TRP A 127 22.53 2.77 -22.95
N GLU A 128 22.45 1.51 -23.35
CA GLU A 128 21.35 0.59 -23.04
C GLU A 128 21.28 0.16 -21.56
N ARG A 129 22.27 0.57 -20.75
CA ARG A 129 22.44 0.13 -19.35
C ARG A 129 22.86 1.25 -18.40
N ILE A 130 22.29 2.44 -18.58
CA ILE A 130 22.50 3.55 -17.64
C ILE A 130 21.73 3.26 -16.36
N SER A 131 22.38 3.48 -15.21
CA SER A 131 21.85 3.18 -13.88
C SER A 131 21.47 4.41 -13.06
N SER A 132 22.09 5.55 -13.34
CA SER A 132 21.77 6.85 -12.72
C SER A 132 22.42 8.01 -13.49
N LEU A 133 22.14 9.23 -13.04
CA LEU A 133 22.85 10.45 -13.39
C LEU A 133 23.54 11.00 -12.14
N GLY A 134 24.84 11.28 -12.23
CA GLY A 134 25.65 11.79 -11.13
C GLY A 134 26.42 13.06 -11.48
N PHE A 135 26.48 14.01 -10.55
CA PHE A 135 27.29 15.22 -10.60
C PHE A 135 28.45 15.07 -9.58
N ARG A 136 29.68 15.33 -10.00
CA ARG A 136 30.90 15.05 -9.21
C ARG A 136 31.78 16.28 -9.04
N ALA A 137 31.52 17.11 -8.02
CA ALA A 137 32.34 18.30 -7.75
C ALA A 137 33.66 17.99 -7.05
N GLN A 138 33.89 16.75 -6.60
CA GLN A 138 35.16 16.29 -6.03
C GLN A 138 35.55 14.90 -6.56
N GLY A 139 36.85 14.63 -6.63
CA GLY A 139 37.39 13.47 -7.33
C GLY A 139 37.55 13.73 -8.83
N TYR A 140 37.81 12.70 -9.63
CA TYR A 140 37.85 12.80 -11.10
C TYR A 140 38.79 13.90 -11.66
N GLY A 141 39.86 14.22 -10.92
CA GLY A 141 40.82 15.26 -11.29
C GLY A 141 40.39 16.70 -10.97
N GLN A 142 39.27 16.90 -10.26
CA GLN A 142 38.80 18.22 -9.86
C GLN A 142 39.65 18.86 -8.76
N GLY A 143 39.78 20.19 -8.82
CA GLY A 143 40.37 21.01 -7.76
C GLY A 143 39.45 21.14 -6.54
N PRO A 144 39.82 21.94 -5.52
CA PRO A 144 38.94 22.22 -4.39
C PRO A 144 37.67 22.92 -4.86
N VAL A 145 36.52 22.49 -4.32
CA VAL A 145 35.22 23.11 -4.60
C VAL A 145 35.24 24.58 -4.15
N PRO A 146 34.81 25.55 -4.98
CA PRO A 146 34.74 26.94 -4.59
C PRO A 146 33.84 27.16 -3.35
N GLU A 147 34.32 27.99 -2.43
CA GLU A 147 33.55 28.33 -1.22
C GLU A 147 32.24 29.02 -1.58
N GLY A 148 31.14 28.54 -0.98
CA GLY A 148 29.80 29.08 -1.19
C GLY A 148 29.14 28.69 -2.51
N LEU A 149 29.72 27.79 -3.32
CA LEU A 149 29.08 27.32 -4.55
C LEU A 149 27.75 26.62 -4.25
N VAL A 150 26.66 27.22 -4.75
CA VAL A 150 25.31 26.68 -4.69
C VAL A 150 24.75 26.62 -6.11
N ILE A 151 24.15 25.49 -6.46
CA ILE A 151 23.48 25.28 -7.74
C ILE A 151 22.03 24.94 -7.46
N VAL A 152 21.09 25.54 -8.21
CA VAL A 152 19.68 25.15 -8.16
C VAL A 152 19.29 24.53 -9.50
N PHE A 153 18.71 23.33 -9.48
CA PHE A 153 18.31 22.56 -10.66
C PHE A 153 16.80 22.55 -10.84
N ASP A 154 16.38 22.48 -12.09
CA ASP A 154 14.98 22.34 -12.50
C ASP A 154 14.88 21.57 -13.83
N ASP A 155 13.72 21.00 -14.13
CA ASP A 155 13.35 20.38 -15.43
C ASP A 155 14.45 19.46 -16.05
N VAL A 156 14.88 18.42 -15.34
CA VAL A 156 15.86 17.44 -15.86
C VAL A 156 15.17 16.49 -16.85
N ALA A 157 15.65 16.40 -18.09
CA ALA A 157 15.02 15.64 -19.16
C ALA A 157 15.99 15.03 -20.18
N LEU A 158 15.59 13.94 -20.82
CA LEU A 158 16.24 13.37 -22.00
C LEU A 158 15.50 13.75 -23.26
N HIS A 159 16.25 14.01 -24.31
CA HIS A 159 15.74 14.38 -25.61
C HIS A 159 16.10 13.32 -26.66
N ALA A 160 15.16 13.04 -27.55
CA ALA A 160 15.32 12.13 -28.67
C ALA A 160 15.02 12.83 -30.00
N PRO A 161 15.73 12.47 -31.10
CA PRO A 161 15.53 13.07 -32.42
C PRO A 161 14.21 12.69 -33.11
N GLY A 162 13.36 11.89 -32.45
CA GLY A 162 12.04 11.49 -32.94
C GLY A 162 11.07 11.21 -31.80
N GLU A 163 9.83 10.89 -32.15
CA GLU A 163 8.78 10.59 -31.17
C GLU A 163 9.19 9.39 -30.30
N LEU A 164 9.03 9.56 -28.99
CA LEU A 164 9.24 8.49 -28.02
C LEU A 164 7.98 7.63 -27.90
N PRO A 165 8.12 6.30 -27.77
CA PRO A 165 6.98 5.43 -27.48
C PRO A 165 6.33 5.76 -26.13
N GLU A 166 7.13 6.22 -25.16
CA GLU A 166 6.66 6.71 -23.86
C GLU A 166 7.01 8.18 -23.67
N THR A 167 6.01 9.01 -23.31
CA THR A 167 6.20 10.45 -23.03
C THR A 167 6.26 10.77 -21.53
N SER A 168 6.22 9.76 -20.66
CA SER A 168 6.34 9.93 -19.20
C SER A 168 7.36 8.96 -18.61
N LEU A 169 8.07 9.41 -17.57
CA LEU A 169 9.07 8.60 -16.85
C LEU A 169 8.45 7.31 -16.30
N GLU A 170 7.25 7.40 -15.75
CA GLU A 170 6.55 6.26 -15.15
C GLU A 170 6.30 5.16 -16.18
N ALA A 171 5.86 5.51 -17.39
CA ALA A 171 5.60 4.56 -18.47
C ALA A 171 6.89 3.92 -18.98
N TRP A 172 7.93 4.74 -19.16
CA TRP A 172 9.24 4.26 -19.57
C TRP A 172 9.85 3.30 -18.52
N LEU A 173 9.84 3.67 -17.24
CA LEU A 173 10.30 2.81 -16.14
C LEU A 173 9.52 1.49 -16.07
N ALA A 174 8.21 1.52 -16.28
CA ALA A 174 7.39 0.32 -16.31
C ALA A 174 7.77 -0.61 -17.48
N ARG A 175 8.09 -0.07 -18.67
CA ARG A 175 8.61 -0.86 -19.80
C ARG A 175 9.96 -1.48 -19.47
N GLU A 176 10.91 -0.70 -18.98
CA GLU A 176 12.25 -1.18 -18.62
C GLU A 176 12.21 -2.27 -17.55
N ARG A 177 11.33 -2.15 -16.55
CA ARG A 177 11.11 -3.19 -15.54
C ARG A 177 10.58 -4.48 -16.14
N ARG A 178 9.58 -4.41 -17.03
CA ARG A 178 9.06 -5.59 -17.75
C ARG A 178 10.15 -6.29 -18.55
N GLU A 179 10.95 -5.54 -19.29
CA GLU A 179 12.06 -6.09 -20.09
C GLU A 179 13.14 -6.71 -19.19
N ARG A 180 13.52 -6.05 -18.10
CA ARG A 180 14.44 -6.61 -17.09
C ARG A 180 13.92 -7.93 -16.53
N VAL A 181 12.66 -7.97 -16.10
CA VAL A 181 12.04 -9.17 -15.55
C VAL A 181 11.97 -10.29 -16.59
N SER A 182 11.61 -9.98 -17.83
CA SER A 182 11.62 -10.95 -18.93
C SER A 182 13.01 -11.57 -19.13
N ARG A 183 14.06 -10.73 -19.14
CA ARG A 183 15.46 -11.21 -19.21
C ARG A 183 15.83 -12.09 -18.02
N LEU A 184 15.48 -11.68 -16.80
CA LEU A 184 15.77 -12.46 -15.59
C LEU A 184 15.07 -13.83 -15.64
N LYS A 185 13.78 -13.88 -16.01
CA LYS A 185 13.03 -15.14 -16.18
C LYS A 185 13.67 -16.04 -17.25
N ALA A 186 14.18 -15.47 -18.34
CA ALA A 186 14.88 -16.23 -19.37
C ALA A 186 16.23 -16.80 -18.90
N GLN A 187 16.86 -16.18 -17.91
CA GLN A 187 18.12 -16.62 -17.31
C GLN A 187 17.93 -17.62 -16.17
N GLY A 188 16.77 -17.62 -15.51
CA GLY A 188 16.45 -18.54 -14.43
C GLY A 188 15.52 -17.93 -13.40
N ASN A 189 15.79 -18.19 -12.12
CA ASN A 189 14.99 -17.67 -11.01
C ASN A 189 15.20 -16.16 -10.86
N PRO A 190 14.20 -15.31 -11.19
CA PRO A 190 14.38 -13.87 -11.22
C PRO A 190 14.61 -13.28 -9.83
N TYR A 191 14.13 -13.93 -8.78
CA TYR A 191 14.30 -13.46 -7.41
C TYR A 191 15.74 -13.64 -6.92
N TYR A 192 16.30 -14.84 -7.09
CA TYR A 192 17.70 -15.11 -6.77
C TYR A 192 18.67 -14.27 -7.59
N LEU A 193 18.42 -14.14 -8.90
CA LEU A 193 19.26 -13.33 -9.77
C LEU A 193 19.28 -11.86 -9.35
N SER A 194 18.13 -11.31 -8.92
CA SER A 194 18.07 -9.93 -8.44
C SER A 194 18.84 -9.70 -7.13
N VAL A 195 18.77 -10.65 -6.19
CA VAL A 195 19.57 -10.59 -4.96
C VAL A 195 21.07 -10.65 -5.29
N LEU A 196 21.48 -11.58 -6.16
CA LEU A 196 22.89 -11.73 -6.57
C LEU A 196 23.41 -10.49 -7.31
N ASP A 197 22.60 -9.90 -8.19
CA ASP A 197 22.91 -8.66 -8.90
C ASP A 197 23.13 -7.49 -7.91
N SER A 198 22.29 -7.38 -6.88
CA SER A 198 22.46 -6.35 -5.84
C SER A 198 23.78 -6.47 -5.06
N LEU A 199 24.38 -7.67 -5.04
CA LEU A 199 25.63 -7.99 -4.34
C LEU A 199 26.87 -8.00 -5.26
N ARG A 200 26.73 -7.65 -6.54
CA ARG A 200 27.84 -7.70 -7.52
C ARG A 200 29.06 -6.85 -7.11
N ASN A 201 28.79 -5.68 -6.52
CA ASN A 201 29.80 -4.70 -6.09
C ASN A 201 29.93 -4.65 -4.55
N ALA A 202 29.44 -5.67 -3.86
CA ALA A 202 29.52 -5.74 -2.41
C ALA A 202 30.98 -5.73 -1.94
N LYS A 203 31.25 -4.95 -0.89
CA LYS A 203 32.56 -4.87 -0.24
C LYS A 203 32.51 -5.56 1.11
N ALA A 204 33.66 -6.07 1.54
CA ALA A 204 33.85 -6.70 2.85
C ALA A 204 33.51 -5.73 4.00
N ASP A 205 33.89 -4.46 3.86
CA ASP A 205 33.40 -3.40 4.74
C ASP A 205 32.04 -2.88 4.23
N PRO A 206 30.94 -3.06 4.98
CA PRO A 206 29.63 -2.59 4.58
C PRO A 206 29.41 -1.09 4.73
N GLY A 207 30.35 -0.33 5.31
CA GLY A 207 30.16 1.08 5.61
C GLY A 207 29.17 1.25 6.77
N LEU A 208 29.49 0.63 7.91
CA LEU A 208 28.64 0.67 9.10
C LEU A 208 28.36 2.11 9.56
N PRO A 209 27.13 2.43 10.01
CA PRO A 209 26.81 3.76 10.48
C PRO A 209 27.62 4.11 11.73
N GLN A 210 28.18 5.33 11.77
CA GLN A 210 28.88 5.84 12.95
C GLN A 210 27.90 6.14 14.09
N GLU A 211 26.73 6.68 13.74
CA GLU A 211 25.62 6.97 14.66
C GLU A 211 24.35 6.26 14.18
N VAL A 212 23.62 5.67 15.12
CA VAL A 212 22.31 5.04 14.89
C VAL A 212 21.27 6.01 15.43
N THR A 213 20.33 6.45 14.59
CA THR A 213 19.31 7.45 14.93
C THR A 213 17.92 6.84 15.12
N SER A 214 17.73 5.59 14.69
CA SER A 214 16.49 4.84 14.89
C SER A 214 16.77 3.34 15.04
N SER A 215 16.02 2.69 15.92
CA SER A 215 16.07 1.23 16.08
C SER A 215 15.69 0.48 14.79
N TRP A 216 14.92 1.09 13.88
CA TRP A 216 14.57 0.49 12.59
C TRP A 216 15.77 0.29 11.65
N GLN A 217 16.89 0.99 11.87
CA GLN A 217 18.10 0.78 11.06
C GLN A 217 18.66 -0.64 11.22
N PHE A 218 18.46 -1.28 12.37
CA PHE A 218 18.92 -2.67 12.60
C PHE A 218 18.21 -3.67 11.71
N SER A 219 16.92 -3.47 11.38
CA SER A 219 16.20 -4.35 10.45
C SER A 219 16.81 -4.30 9.04
N GLY A 220 17.17 -3.10 8.57
CA GLY A 220 17.86 -2.92 7.29
C GLY A 220 19.26 -3.55 7.26
N LEU A 221 20.02 -3.44 8.35
CA LEU A 221 21.35 -4.06 8.48
C LEU A 221 21.25 -5.59 8.53
N ALA A 222 20.30 -6.13 9.30
CA ALA A 222 20.06 -7.57 9.40
C ALA A 222 19.62 -8.18 8.05
N SER A 223 18.76 -7.48 7.30
CA SER A 223 18.38 -7.87 5.94
C SER A 223 19.58 -7.94 4.98
N GLN A 224 20.49 -6.96 5.05
CA GLN A 224 21.73 -6.98 4.26
C GLN A 224 22.69 -8.12 4.66
N ALA A 225 22.76 -8.41 5.97
CA ALA A 225 23.55 -9.52 6.49
C ALA A 225 23.02 -10.84 5.92
N LEU A 226 21.71 -11.03 5.94
CA LEU A 226 21.03 -12.22 5.40
C LEU A 226 21.29 -12.38 3.90
N ALA A 227 21.13 -11.31 3.10
CA ALA A 227 21.39 -11.39 1.66
C ALA A 227 22.85 -11.82 1.36
N SER A 228 23.81 -11.25 2.10
CA SER A 228 25.23 -11.57 1.94
C SER A 228 25.56 -13.00 2.39
N ALA A 229 25.02 -13.41 3.55
CA ALA A 229 25.19 -14.74 4.11
C ALA A 229 24.58 -15.82 3.20
N TRP A 230 23.34 -15.63 2.74
CA TRP A 230 22.67 -16.53 1.82
C TRP A 230 23.47 -16.71 0.53
N ALA A 231 23.89 -15.61 -0.11
CA ALA A 231 24.66 -15.68 -1.35
C ALA A 231 26.01 -16.39 -1.15
N ALA A 232 26.64 -16.26 0.02
CA ALA A 232 27.90 -16.93 0.33
C ALA A 232 27.74 -18.41 0.72
N ALA A 233 26.59 -18.81 1.27
CA ALA A 233 26.40 -20.12 1.88
C ALA A 233 25.50 -21.07 1.07
N TRP A 234 24.58 -20.54 0.26
CA TRP A 234 23.66 -21.36 -0.52
C TRP A 234 24.40 -22.23 -1.54
N GLU A 235 24.04 -23.51 -1.60
CA GLU A 235 24.76 -24.54 -2.36
C GLU A 235 24.87 -24.21 -3.85
N GLU A 236 23.78 -23.73 -4.45
CA GLU A 236 23.72 -23.42 -5.88
C GLU A 236 24.12 -21.98 -6.21
N SER A 237 24.52 -21.19 -5.19
CA SER A 237 24.94 -19.83 -5.41
C SER A 237 26.25 -19.78 -6.22
N PRO A 238 26.35 -18.96 -7.28
CA PRO A 238 27.62 -18.73 -7.96
C PRO A 238 28.63 -17.98 -7.07
N ARG A 239 28.21 -17.49 -5.91
CA ARG A 239 29.04 -16.79 -4.92
C ARG A 239 29.33 -17.65 -3.68
N LYS A 240 29.04 -18.96 -3.74
CA LYS A 240 29.31 -19.88 -2.62
C LYS A 240 30.79 -19.80 -2.20
N GLY A 241 31.03 -19.56 -0.91
CA GLY A 241 32.36 -19.42 -0.34
C GLY A 241 33.06 -18.08 -0.61
N ASP A 242 32.37 -17.07 -1.16
CA ASP A 242 32.95 -15.74 -1.40
C ASP A 242 33.35 -15.07 -0.07
N ALA A 243 34.66 -14.97 0.16
CA ALA A 243 35.23 -14.38 1.38
C ALA A 243 34.80 -12.92 1.62
N THR A 244 34.52 -12.16 0.56
CA THR A 244 34.05 -10.77 0.65
C THR A 244 32.64 -10.72 1.26
N LEU A 245 31.75 -11.59 0.78
CA LEU A 245 30.37 -11.66 1.26
C LEU A 245 30.29 -12.23 2.67
N ILE A 246 31.13 -13.23 2.99
CA ILE A 246 31.26 -13.77 4.35
C ILE A 246 31.71 -12.66 5.30
N ALA A 247 32.80 -11.95 4.98
CA ALA A 247 33.31 -10.87 5.83
C ALA A 247 32.29 -9.74 6.00
N ARG A 248 31.58 -9.39 4.92
CA ARG A 248 30.49 -8.39 4.96
C ARG A 248 29.36 -8.81 5.89
N ALA A 249 28.88 -10.05 5.76
CA ALA A 249 27.81 -10.58 6.58
C ALA A 249 28.21 -10.64 8.06
N SER A 250 29.41 -11.15 8.36
CA SER A 250 29.96 -11.18 9.72
C SER A 250 30.05 -9.77 10.32
N ALA A 251 30.59 -8.78 9.60
CA ALA A 251 30.71 -7.41 10.10
C ALA A 251 29.35 -6.78 10.42
N LEU A 252 28.31 -7.06 9.62
CA LEU A 252 26.94 -6.61 9.90
C LEU A 252 26.37 -7.31 11.15
N ILE A 253 26.59 -8.62 11.29
CA ILE A 253 26.16 -9.40 12.45
C ILE A 253 26.83 -8.88 13.73
N ASP A 254 28.15 -8.74 13.71
CA ASP A 254 28.95 -8.21 14.83
C ASP A 254 28.46 -6.82 15.25
N PHE A 255 28.17 -5.95 14.28
CA PHE A 255 27.63 -4.64 14.56
C PHE A 255 26.26 -4.72 15.24
N CYS A 256 25.32 -5.49 14.69
CA CYS A 256 24.00 -5.64 15.30
C CYS A 256 24.08 -6.21 16.72
N LEU A 257 24.87 -7.27 16.94
CA LEU A 257 25.02 -7.95 18.23
C LEU A 257 25.79 -7.12 19.27
N SER A 258 26.73 -6.28 18.85
CA SER A 258 27.46 -5.39 19.78
C SER A 258 26.67 -4.15 20.20
N ARG A 259 25.57 -3.83 19.49
CA ARG A 259 24.73 -2.64 19.74
C ARG A 259 23.46 -2.93 20.51
N GLN A 260 23.11 -4.19 20.75
CA GLN A 260 22.06 -4.51 21.70
C GLN A 260 22.50 -4.16 23.12
N VAL A 261 21.57 -3.71 23.94
CA VAL A 261 21.76 -3.52 25.38
C VAL A 261 20.63 -4.25 26.08
N ASP A 262 20.97 -5.11 27.05
CA ASP A 262 20.03 -5.94 27.81
C ASP A 262 19.05 -6.76 26.95
N GLY A 263 19.51 -7.25 25.78
CA GLY A 263 18.73 -8.07 24.87
C GLY A 263 17.77 -7.29 23.96
N SER A 264 17.90 -5.97 23.88
CA SER A 264 17.03 -5.14 23.02
C SER A 264 17.83 -4.07 22.28
N TRP A 265 17.39 -3.71 21.09
CA TRP A 265 17.81 -2.48 20.42
C TRP A 265 16.87 -1.33 20.81
N PHE A 266 15.58 -1.58 21.01
CA PHE A 266 14.61 -0.55 21.34
C PHE A 266 14.60 -0.12 22.81
N TYR A 267 14.25 -1.02 23.74
CA TYR A 267 13.87 -0.69 25.12
C TYR A 267 15.01 -0.19 25.99
N SER A 268 16.23 -0.54 25.63
CA SER A 268 17.43 -0.19 26.37
C SER A 268 18.03 1.15 25.93
N GLN A 269 17.44 1.81 24.94
CA GLN A 269 17.96 3.04 24.35
C GLN A 269 16.87 4.11 24.22
N LYS A 270 17.29 5.38 24.25
CA LYS A 270 16.40 6.54 24.02
C LYS A 270 16.51 6.94 22.55
N TRP A 271 15.60 6.43 21.74
CA TRP A 271 15.52 6.76 20.31
C TRP A 271 14.74 8.06 20.09
N GLU A 272 15.13 8.83 19.08
CA GLU A 272 14.34 9.96 18.58
C GLU A 272 13.04 9.47 17.91
N SER A 273 13.11 8.31 17.25
CA SER A 273 11.97 7.66 16.61
C SER A 273 12.16 6.13 16.55
N GLY A 274 11.06 5.39 16.72
CA GLY A 274 11.05 3.94 16.70
C GLY A 274 9.91 3.36 17.51
N ASP A 275 9.75 2.05 17.45
CA ASP A 275 8.76 1.32 18.23
C ASP A 275 9.27 -0.10 18.56
N PRO A 276 8.70 -0.78 19.56
CA PRO A 276 9.23 -2.05 20.06
C PRO A 276 9.13 -3.21 19.08
N ASN A 277 8.41 -3.07 17.95
CA ASN A 277 8.40 -4.10 16.91
C ASN A 277 9.75 -4.20 16.19
N SER A 278 10.54 -3.12 16.18
CA SER A 278 11.86 -3.08 15.54
C SER A 278 12.80 -4.20 16.02
N ASP A 279 12.67 -4.66 17.28
CA ASP A 279 13.50 -5.75 17.78
C ASP A 279 13.22 -7.07 17.02
N ARG A 280 11.95 -7.47 16.84
CA ARG A 280 11.62 -8.70 16.08
C ARG A 280 11.94 -8.58 14.59
N PHE A 281 11.67 -7.41 14.02
CA PHE A 281 11.92 -7.14 12.60
C PHE A 281 13.42 -7.13 12.27
N ALA A 282 14.29 -6.95 13.26
CA ALA A 282 15.73 -7.10 13.14
C ALA A 282 16.21 -8.52 13.49
N LEU A 283 15.66 -9.13 14.54
CA LEU A 283 16.13 -10.41 15.06
C LEU A 283 15.90 -11.56 14.08
N GLY A 284 14.72 -11.70 13.48
CA GLY A 284 14.44 -12.77 12.50
C GLY A 284 15.45 -12.84 11.35
N PRO A 285 15.65 -11.77 10.55
CA PRO A 285 16.66 -11.75 9.50
C PRO A 285 18.10 -11.96 10.01
N LEU A 286 18.44 -11.43 11.19
CA LEU A 286 19.76 -11.59 11.80
C LEU A 286 20.04 -13.06 12.14
N MET A 287 19.06 -13.75 12.74
CA MET A 287 19.15 -15.16 13.06
C MET A 287 19.29 -16.02 11.81
N ASP A 288 18.54 -15.72 10.73
CA ASP A 288 18.66 -16.48 9.48
C ASP A 288 20.01 -16.20 8.78
N ALA A 289 20.55 -14.98 8.89
CA ALA A 289 21.90 -14.66 8.39
C ALA A 289 22.96 -15.53 9.10
N ILE A 290 22.87 -15.65 10.42
CA ILE A 290 23.74 -16.50 11.23
C ILE A 290 23.52 -17.97 10.85
N TRP A 291 22.28 -18.43 10.66
CA TRP A 291 21.98 -19.79 10.21
C TRP A 291 22.68 -20.14 8.90
N TRP A 292 22.64 -19.25 7.90
CA TRP A 292 23.34 -19.42 6.63
C TRP A 292 24.87 -19.45 6.80
N LEU A 293 25.46 -18.49 7.53
CA LEU A 293 26.92 -18.49 7.72
C LEU A 293 27.42 -19.73 8.47
N ARG A 294 26.64 -20.27 9.40
CA ARG A 294 26.97 -21.51 10.11
C ARG A 294 26.98 -22.76 9.22
N GLN A 295 26.45 -22.68 8.00
CA GLN A 295 26.65 -23.74 6.99
C GLN A 295 28.07 -23.75 6.41
N LEU A 296 28.88 -22.72 6.72
CA LEU A 296 30.27 -22.59 6.31
C LEU A 296 31.20 -22.77 7.52
N PRO A 297 32.42 -23.34 7.34
CA PRO A 297 33.39 -23.47 8.42
C PRO A 297 33.73 -22.15 9.12
N THR A 298 33.77 -21.04 8.37
CA THR A 298 34.06 -19.72 8.92
C THR A 298 32.98 -19.23 9.88
N GLY A 299 31.70 -19.41 9.54
CA GLY A 299 30.60 -19.01 10.43
C GLY A 299 30.51 -19.91 11.66
N GLU A 300 30.75 -21.21 11.52
CA GLU A 300 30.79 -22.11 12.68
C GLU A 300 31.96 -21.78 13.62
N ALA A 301 33.10 -21.33 13.09
CA ALA A 301 34.21 -20.84 13.91
C ALA A 301 33.91 -19.53 14.64
N GLN A 302 33.04 -18.66 14.09
CA GLN A 302 32.62 -17.39 14.70
C GLN A 302 31.47 -17.55 15.71
N TRP A 303 30.70 -18.65 15.66
CA TRP A 303 29.56 -18.90 16.53
C TRP A 303 29.80 -18.62 18.03
N PRO A 304 30.93 -19.00 18.65
CA PRO A 304 31.18 -18.73 20.07
C PRO A 304 31.15 -17.24 20.45
N GLU A 305 31.43 -16.34 19.50
CA GLU A 305 31.39 -14.88 19.71
C GLU A 305 29.96 -14.33 19.60
N TRP A 306 29.13 -14.96 18.75
CA TRP A 306 27.75 -14.55 18.50
C TRP A 306 26.74 -15.12 19.50
N GLU A 307 26.99 -16.32 20.02
CA GLU A 307 26.00 -17.10 20.75
C GLU A 307 25.41 -16.35 21.96
N ALA A 308 26.27 -15.81 22.83
CA ALA A 308 25.83 -15.16 24.06
C ALA A 308 25.00 -13.88 23.81
N PRO A 309 25.44 -12.88 23.01
CA PRO A 309 24.63 -11.71 22.72
C PRO A 309 23.36 -12.04 21.92
N LEU A 310 23.40 -13.06 21.04
CA LEU A 310 22.22 -13.51 20.32
C LEU A 310 21.19 -14.14 21.26
N ARG A 311 21.63 -14.98 22.19
CA ARG A 311 20.74 -15.58 23.19
C ARG A 311 20.06 -14.53 24.06
N ALA A 312 20.78 -13.47 24.44
CA ALA A 312 20.18 -12.36 25.18
C ALA A 312 19.03 -11.69 24.41
N LEU A 313 19.17 -11.51 23.09
CA LEU A 313 18.10 -10.98 22.24
C LEU A 313 16.89 -11.93 22.16
N VAL A 314 17.14 -13.23 22.00
CA VAL A 314 16.07 -14.24 21.95
C VAL A 314 15.34 -14.35 23.27
N ASP A 315 16.06 -14.40 24.40
CA ASP A 315 15.47 -14.43 25.74
C ASP A 315 14.63 -13.19 26.00
N PHE A 316 15.08 -12.02 25.53
CA PHE A 316 14.30 -10.80 25.61
C PHE A 316 12.98 -10.91 24.84
N GLN A 317 12.99 -11.44 23.60
CA GLN A 317 11.74 -11.64 22.83
C GLN A 317 10.83 -12.67 23.49
N TYR A 318 11.38 -13.79 23.96
CA TYR A 318 10.62 -14.79 24.70
C TYR A 318 9.93 -14.19 25.94
N GLU A 319 10.65 -13.41 26.75
CA GLU A 319 10.08 -12.83 27.98
C GLU A 319 9.10 -11.68 27.70
N ASN A 320 9.39 -10.80 26.73
CA ASN A 320 8.61 -9.57 26.52
C ASN A 320 7.53 -9.66 25.43
N TRP A 321 7.66 -10.60 24.50
CA TRP A 321 6.65 -10.89 23.48
C TRP A 321 5.94 -12.22 23.74
N GLY A 322 6.71 -13.29 23.95
CA GLY A 322 6.19 -14.65 24.17
C GLY A 322 5.36 -14.79 25.45
N LYS A 323 5.94 -14.45 26.61
CA LYS A 323 5.31 -14.63 27.93
C LYS A 323 4.44 -13.47 28.39
N ARG A 324 4.93 -12.24 28.25
CA ARG A 324 4.26 -11.06 28.81
C ARG A 324 3.26 -10.49 27.79
N ALA A 325 2.00 -10.36 28.20
CA ALA A 325 1.09 -9.41 27.55
C ALA A 325 1.67 -8.00 27.78
N ASN A 326 2.20 -7.38 26.73
CA ASN A 326 2.92 -6.13 26.86
C ASN A 326 1.95 -5.00 27.29
N HIS A 327 2.21 -4.34 28.43
CA HIS A 327 1.34 -3.32 29.02
C HIS A 327 1.14 -2.06 28.16
N ALA A 328 2.01 -1.80 27.17
CA ALA A 328 1.87 -0.63 26.30
C ALA A 328 0.77 -0.78 25.24
N TRP A 329 0.45 -2.02 24.83
CA TRP A 329 -0.49 -2.33 23.75
C TRP A 329 -1.49 -3.45 24.09
N GLY A 330 -1.39 -4.04 25.29
CA GLY A 330 -2.30 -5.06 25.81
C GLY A 330 -2.22 -6.41 25.12
N GLN A 331 -1.14 -6.71 24.38
CA GLN A 331 -1.05 -7.88 23.50
C GLN A 331 0.18 -8.73 23.81
N SER A 332 0.00 -10.05 23.78
CA SER A 332 1.07 -11.06 23.82
C SER A 332 1.26 -11.68 22.44
N ALA A 333 2.27 -12.55 22.30
CA ALA A 333 2.27 -13.53 21.23
C ALA A 333 0.90 -14.22 21.12
N THR A 334 0.51 -14.60 19.90
CA THR A 334 -0.77 -15.22 19.49
C THR A 334 -1.94 -14.28 19.20
N GLN A 335 -1.75 -12.96 19.27
CA GLN A 335 -2.83 -11.98 18.98
C GLN A 335 -2.44 -10.96 17.91
N TYR A 336 -1.25 -11.09 17.34
CA TYR A 336 -0.75 -10.15 16.35
C TYR A 336 0.07 -10.91 15.28
N PRO A 337 -0.61 -11.59 14.32
CA PRO A 337 0.03 -12.47 13.36
C PRO A 337 1.28 -11.90 12.68
N ASN A 338 1.30 -10.62 12.32
CA ASN A 338 2.46 -10.00 11.66
C ASN A 338 3.75 -9.94 12.52
N GLN A 339 3.61 -10.01 13.84
CA GLN A 339 4.72 -10.11 14.80
C GLN A 339 4.99 -11.57 15.13
N ASP A 340 3.92 -12.35 15.26
CA ASP A 340 3.96 -13.75 15.65
C ASP A 340 4.71 -14.61 14.64
N VAL A 341 4.67 -14.28 13.34
CA VAL A 341 5.45 -15.02 12.33
C VAL A 341 6.96 -14.87 12.48
N PHE A 342 7.46 -13.72 12.96
CA PHE A 342 8.88 -13.56 13.30
C PHE A 342 9.22 -14.38 14.54
N HIS A 343 8.42 -14.22 15.59
CA HIS A 343 8.61 -14.94 16.86
C HIS A 343 8.57 -16.46 16.66
N LEU A 344 7.66 -16.96 15.80
CA LEU A 344 7.61 -18.37 15.39
C LEU A 344 8.97 -18.84 14.85
N TYR A 345 9.53 -18.10 13.90
CA TYR A 345 10.81 -18.44 13.29
C TYR A 345 11.99 -18.33 14.27
N GLU A 346 12.00 -17.26 15.09
CA GLU A 346 13.00 -17.03 16.14
C GLU A 346 13.02 -18.20 17.14
N MET A 347 11.86 -18.60 17.65
CA MET A 347 11.75 -19.73 18.59
C MET A 347 12.12 -21.07 17.94
N ALA A 348 11.84 -21.26 16.65
CA ALA A 348 12.24 -22.47 15.92
C ALA A 348 13.76 -22.62 15.82
N LEU A 349 14.47 -21.54 15.50
CA LEU A 349 15.94 -21.55 15.49
C LEU A 349 16.53 -21.66 16.89
N ALA A 350 15.92 -21.00 17.88
CA ALA A 350 16.35 -21.08 19.27
C ALA A 350 16.23 -22.51 19.84
N ASP A 351 15.11 -23.19 19.61
CA ASP A 351 14.95 -24.61 19.98
C ASP A 351 15.99 -25.49 19.26
N ARG A 352 16.27 -25.20 17.99
CA ARG A 352 17.27 -25.96 17.22
C ARG A 352 18.70 -25.76 17.72
N TRP A 353 19.05 -24.56 18.16
CA TRP A 353 20.41 -24.25 18.63
C TRP A 353 20.64 -24.63 20.10
N TRP A 354 19.68 -24.38 20.97
CA TRP A 354 19.86 -24.54 22.42
C TRP A 354 19.05 -25.68 23.03
N GLY A 355 17.97 -26.14 22.39
CA GLY A 355 17.14 -27.26 22.86
C GLY A 355 16.36 -26.99 24.14
N ASP A 356 16.31 -25.75 24.61
CA ASP A 356 15.58 -25.38 25.82
C ASP A 356 14.07 -25.52 25.61
N ALA A 357 13.40 -26.23 26.53
CA ALA A 357 11.97 -26.54 26.41
C ALA A 357 11.07 -25.29 26.28
N GLN A 358 11.52 -24.15 26.81
CA GLN A 358 10.79 -22.89 26.74
C GLN A 358 10.58 -22.37 25.31
N TYR A 359 11.60 -22.48 24.45
CA TYR A 359 11.49 -22.00 23.07
C TYR A 359 10.57 -22.91 22.28
N ARG A 360 10.67 -24.23 22.48
CA ARG A 360 9.74 -25.20 21.87
C ARG A 360 8.29 -24.95 22.30
N GLN A 361 8.05 -24.70 23.58
CA GLN A 361 6.70 -24.39 24.06
C GLN A 361 6.18 -23.11 23.40
N SER A 362 6.98 -22.05 23.39
CA SER A 362 6.58 -20.78 22.78
C SER A 362 6.35 -20.89 21.27
N LEU A 363 7.15 -21.68 20.57
CA LEU A 363 6.97 -22.04 19.15
C LEU A 363 5.58 -22.67 18.92
N GLU A 364 5.25 -23.71 19.69
CA GLU A 364 3.98 -24.44 19.56
C GLU A 364 2.77 -23.56 19.85
N GLU A 365 2.84 -22.73 20.90
CA GLU A 365 1.80 -21.77 21.26
C GLU A 365 1.60 -20.73 20.15
N THR A 366 2.70 -20.22 19.59
CA THR A 366 2.66 -19.21 18.51
C THR A 366 2.06 -19.78 17.23
N LEU A 367 2.45 -21.00 16.84
CA LEU A 367 1.88 -21.67 15.66
C LEU A 367 0.38 -21.92 15.83
N ALA A 368 -0.04 -22.38 17.01
CA ALA A 368 -1.46 -22.55 17.33
C ALA A 368 -2.23 -21.22 17.29
N GLY A 369 -1.62 -20.12 17.75
CA GLY A 369 -2.18 -18.78 17.65
C GLY A 369 -2.39 -18.33 16.20
N LEU A 370 -1.40 -18.52 15.34
CA LEU A 370 -1.51 -18.22 13.90
C LEU A 370 -2.62 -19.04 13.23
N GLU A 371 -2.73 -20.33 13.55
CA GLU A 371 -3.83 -21.19 13.05
C GLU A 371 -5.21 -20.69 13.51
N ALA A 372 -5.32 -20.17 14.75
CA ALA A 372 -6.56 -19.62 15.29
C ALA A 372 -6.97 -18.29 14.64
N HIS A 373 -6.00 -17.54 14.11
CA HIS A 373 -6.21 -16.28 13.41
C HIS A 373 -6.43 -16.40 11.90
N LEU A 374 -6.39 -17.62 11.36
CA LEU A 374 -6.68 -17.87 9.95
C LEU A 374 -8.18 -17.74 9.68
N LEU A 375 -8.51 -16.78 8.82
CA LEU A 375 -9.86 -16.48 8.37
C LEU A 375 -10.33 -17.45 7.26
N PRO A 376 -11.64 -17.61 7.05
CA PRO A 376 -12.17 -18.68 6.20
C PRO A 376 -11.76 -18.61 4.72
N GLU A 377 -11.46 -17.42 4.19
CA GLU A 377 -11.01 -17.21 2.81
C GLU A 377 -9.51 -16.82 2.77
N GLY A 378 -8.74 -17.29 3.76
CA GLY A 378 -7.29 -17.32 3.71
C GLY A 378 -6.54 -16.10 4.26
N GLY A 379 -7.22 -15.05 4.71
CA GLY A 379 -6.54 -13.95 5.41
C GLY A 379 -6.11 -14.36 6.82
N LEU A 380 -5.08 -13.72 7.39
CA LEU A 380 -4.81 -13.80 8.83
C LEU A 380 -5.28 -12.49 9.47
N ASN A 381 -5.86 -12.50 10.67
CA ASN A 381 -6.20 -11.23 11.30
C ASN A 381 -4.97 -10.31 11.39
N TYR A 382 -5.14 -9.00 11.21
CA TYR A 382 -4.01 -8.08 11.34
C TYR A 382 -3.57 -7.96 12.80
N ILE A 383 -4.44 -7.42 13.66
CA ILE A 383 -4.25 -7.38 15.11
C ILE A 383 -5.57 -7.73 15.79
N GLY A 384 -5.55 -8.68 16.72
CA GLY A 384 -6.76 -9.13 17.42
C GLY A 384 -7.86 -9.56 16.43
N PRO A 385 -9.09 -9.02 16.51
CA PRO A 385 -10.18 -9.38 15.62
C PRO A 385 -10.22 -8.57 14.31
N GLU A 386 -9.25 -7.67 14.08
CA GLU A 386 -9.24 -6.84 12.86
C GLU A 386 -9.03 -7.68 11.61
N THR A 387 -9.61 -7.25 10.49
CA THR A 387 -9.42 -7.93 9.21
C THR A 387 -7.96 -7.92 8.78
N GLU A 388 -7.59 -8.89 7.94
CA GLU A 388 -6.27 -8.93 7.32
C GLU A 388 -5.98 -7.67 6.50
N ILE A 389 -4.71 -7.29 6.43
CA ILE A 389 -4.19 -6.18 5.64
C ILE A 389 -3.23 -6.71 4.58
N PRO A 390 -3.38 -6.36 3.30
CA PRO A 390 -2.61 -6.99 2.22
C PRO A 390 -1.08 -6.91 2.36
N CYS A 391 -0.54 -5.78 2.83
CA CYS A 391 0.92 -5.63 2.98
C CYS A 391 1.50 -6.47 4.14
N TYR A 392 0.70 -6.76 5.17
CA TYR A 392 1.11 -7.63 6.27
C TYR A 392 0.83 -9.10 5.96
N HIS A 393 -0.13 -9.40 5.08
CA HIS A 393 -0.32 -10.76 4.59
C HIS A 393 0.91 -11.28 3.84
N ASP A 394 1.55 -10.44 3.00
CA ASP A 394 2.82 -10.78 2.33
C ASP A 394 3.91 -11.15 3.34
N LEU A 395 4.08 -10.33 4.37
CA LEU A 395 4.99 -10.59 5.48
C LEU A 395 4.68 -11.90 6.21
N ASN A 396 3.41 -12.18 6.48
CA ASN A 396 2.96 -13.39 7.15
C ASN A 396 3.35 -14.64 6.34
N VAL A 397 2.98 -14.66 5.05
CA VAL A 397 3.28 -15.75 4.13
C VAL A 397 4.78 -15.99 4.04
N LEU A 398 5.58 -14.92 3.91
CA LEU A 398 7.05 -15.01 3.80
C LEU A 398 7.69 -15.75 4.97
N TRP A 399 7.34 -15.39 6.20
CA TRP A 399 7.96 -15.96 7.39
C TRP A 399 7.42 -17.34 7.76
N ILE A 400 6.13 -17.61 7.52
CA ILE A 400 5.58 -18.96 7.66
C ILE A 400 6.22 -19.90 6.63
N ALA A 401 6.43 -19.44 5.39
CA ALA A 401 7.11 -20.22 4.36
C ALA A 401 8.59 -20.45 4.67
N ARG A 402 9.29 -19.46 5.24
CA ARG A 402 10.66 -19.65 5.70
C ARG A 402 10.75 -20.63 6.87
N TYR A 403 9.82 -20.57 7.83
CA TYR A 403 9.70 -21.58 8.90
C TYR A 403 9.44 -22.97 8.30
N TYR A 404 8.48 -23.11 7.39
CA TYR A 404 8.19 -24.38 6.72
C TYR A 404 9.44 -24.94 6.02
N ALA A 405 10.19 -24.12 5.28
CA ALA A 405 11.41 -24.55 4.62
C ALA A 405 12.52 -24.98 5.58
N LEU A 406 12.51 -24.50 6.84
CA LEU A 406 13.46 -24.87 7.88
C LEU A 406 13.07 -26.17 8.62
N SER A 407 11.77 -26.37 8.85
CA SER A 407 11.23 -27.41 9.74
C SER A 407 10.54 -28.58 9.04
N ASP A 408 10.08 -28.38 7.80
CA ASP A 408 9.14 -29.26 7.08
C ASP A 408 7.86 -29.55 7.90
N ASP A 409 7.45 -28.60 8.76
CA ASP A 409 6.25 -28.75 9.59
C ASP A 409 4.96 -28.75 8.73
N PRO A 410 4.19 -29.85 8.72
CA PRO A 410 2.98 -29.95 7.92
C PRO A 410 1.88 -28.96 8.33
N ARG A 411 1.90 -28.45 9.57
CA ARG A 411 0.96 -27.42 10.02
C ARG A 411 1.22 -26.08 9.33
N ALA A 412 2.49 -25.67 9.22
CA ALA A 412 2.86 -24.46 8.50
C ALA A 412 2.54 -24.56 7.00
N ARG A 413 2.79 -25.74 6.41
CA ARG A 413 2.36 -26.00 5.03
C ARG A 413 0.85 -25.87 4.86
N SER A 414 0.07 -26.52 5.71
CA SER A 414 -1.40 -26.45 5.70
C SER A 414 -1.90 -25.02 5.88
N LEU A 415 -1.26 -24.25 6.77
CA LEU A 415 -1.56 -22.83 6.98
C LEU A 415 -1.37 -22.02 5.69
N LEU A 416 -0.22 -22.16 5.02
CA LEU A 416 0.07 -21.50 3.73
C LEU A 416 -0.89 -21.93 2.61
N GLU A 417 -1.16 -23.23 2.47
CA GLU A 417 -2.08 -23.73 1.45
C GLU A 417 -3.49 -23.12 1.62
N ARG A 418 -3.92 -22.90 2.86
CA ARG A 418 -5.21 -22.28 3.17
C ARG A 418 -5.24 -20.77 2.96
N THR A 419 -4.11 -20.08 2.80
CA THR A 419 -4.10 -18.65 2.45
C THR A 419 -4.27 -18.39 0.95
N ALA A 420 -4.22 -19.42 0.11
CA ALA A 420 -4.28 -19.29 -1.34
C ALA A 420 -5.43 -18.41 -1.89
N PRO A 421 -6.65 -18.43 -1.32
CA PRO A 421 -7.74 -17.59 -1.81
C PRO A 421 -7.57 -16.08 -1.54
N TYR A 422 -6.66 -15.66 -0.66
CA TYR A 422 -6.60 -14.28 -0.18
C TYR A 422 -6.18 -13.29 -1.27
N TYR A 423 -5.00 -13.44 -1.89
CA TYR A 423 -4.51 -12.48 -2.90
C TYR A 423 -5.47 -12.31 -4.09
N PRO A 424 -6.02 -13.39 -4.70
CA PRO A 424 -7.01 -13.26 -5.77
C PRO A 424 -8.28 -12.50 -5.37
N SER A 425 -8.61 -12.51 -4.08
CA SER A 425 -9.78 -11.82 -3.53
C SER A 425 -9.54 -10.33 -3.35
N VAL A 426 -8.39 -9.95 -2.79
CA VAL A 426 -8.13 -8.55 -2.38
C VAL A 426 -7.39 -7.72 -3.43
N SER A 427 -6.93 -8.34 -4.52
CA SER A 427 -6.17 -7.65 -5.56
C SER A 427 -6.99 -7.38 -6.81
N SER A 428 -6.63 -6.32 -7.53
CA SER A 428 -7.05 -6.09 -8.91
C SER A 428 -6.39 -7.10 -9.85
N ASN A 429 -6.91 -7.24 -11.07
CA ASN A 429 -6.30 -8.10 -12.08
C ASN A 429 -4.90 -7.59 -12.53
N GLU A 430 -4.64 -6.30 -12.32
CA GLU A 430 -3.37 -5.60 -12.52
C GLU A 430 -2.43 -5.72 -11.30
N GLY A 431 -2.83 -6.45 -10.25
CA GLY A 431 -2.05 -6.66 -9.04
C GLY A 431 -2.08 -5.48 -8.07
N ARG A 432 -3.11 -4.63 -8.09
CA ARG A 432 -3.27 -3.58 -7.07
C ARG A 432 -4.10 -4.09 -5.90
N PRO A 433 -3.58 -4.18 -4.67
CA PRO A 433 -4.39 -4.53 -3.51
C PRO A 433 -5.36 -3.40 -3.15
N GLU A 434 -6.52 -3.77 -2.62
CA GLU A 434 -7.46 -2.86 -1.97
C GLU A 434 -7.06 -2.59 -0.51
N TYR A 435 -7.38 -1.39 0.00
CA TYR A 435 -7.12 -0.97 1.39
C TYR A 435 -8.34 -0.37 2.08
N TYR A 436 -9.51 -0.45 1.45
CA TYR A 436 -10.74 0.12 1.99
C TYR A 436 -11.47 -0.84 2.94
N THR A 437 -11.06 -2.11 3.01
CA THR A 437 -11.52 -3.05 4.04
C THR A 437 -10.57 -3.15 5.23
N ASP A 438 -9.49 -2.37 5.25
CA ASP A 438 -8.53 -2.35 6.36
C ASP A 438 -9.11 -1.63 7.59
N CYS A 439 -8.40 -1.72 8.73
CA CYS A 439 -8.72 -0.92 9.89
C CYS A 439 -8.38 0.57 9.66
N TRP A 440 -9.09 1.47 10.36
CA TRP A 440 -9.09 2.92 10.05
C TRP A 440 -7.71 3.60 10.06
N TRP A 441 -6.75 3.09 10.86
CA TRP A 441 -5.38 3.64 10.95
C TRP A 441 -4.45 3.09 9.87
N LYS A 442 -4.94 2.20 9.00
CA LYS A 442 -4.22 1.60 7.88
C LYS A 442 -4.87 1.90 6.52
N HIS A 443 -5.79 2.86 6.48
CA HIS A 443 -6.36 3.39 5.24
C HIS A 443 -5.36 4.27 4.48
N TYR A 444 -4.44 3.62 3.79
CA TYR A 444 -3.53 4.21 2.81
C TYR A 444 -3.46 3.29 1.61
N TRP A 445 -2.95 3.76 0.48
CA TRP A 445 -2.72 2.92 -0.69
C TRP A 445 -1.24 2.62 -0.79
N ALA A 446 -0.92 1.33 -0.84
CA ALA A 446 0.41 0.85 -1.18
C ALA A 446 0.33 -0.12 -2.36
N ASP A 447 1.49 -0.37 -2.95
CA ASP A 447 1.61 -1.42 -3.95
C ASP A 447 1.62 -2.81 -3.30
N GLY A 448 1.14 -3.80 -4.06
CA GLY A 448 1.36 -5.20 -3.71
C GLY A 448 2.80 -5.63 -3.96
N ALA A 449 3.20 -6.75 -3.35
CA ALA A 449 4.50 -7.37 -3.53
C ALA A 449 4.36 -8.74 -4.23
N ALA A 450 5.30 -9.06 -5.12
CA ALA A 450 5.25 -10.30 -5.89
C ALA A 450 5.57 -11.56 -5.05
N CYS A 451 6.25 -11.39 -3.91
CA CYS A 451 6.87 -12.48 -3.17
C CYS A 451 5.84 -13.44 -2.55
N GLY A 452 4.84 -12.92 -1.82
CA GLY A 452 3.80 -13.73 -1.21
C GLY A 452 2.98 -14.55 -2.22
N PRO A 453 2.42 -13.94 -3.29
CA PRO A 453 1.74 -14.69 -4.34
C PRO A 453 2.63 -15.74 -5.02
N GLU A 454 3.93 -15.47 -5.23
CA GLU A 454 4.85 -16.47 -5.82
C GLU A 454 5.03 -17.68 -4.88
N ILE A 455 5.17 -17.45 -3.58
CA ILE A 455 5.28 -18.54 -2.58
C ILE A 455 4.05 -19.43 -2.62
N ILE A 456 2.86 -18.82 -2.59
CA ILE A 456 1.59 -19.55 -2.64
C ILE A 456 1.47 -20.31 -3.97
N ALA A 457 1.76 -19.67 -5.10
CA ALA A 457 1.73 -20.32 -6.40
C ALA A 457 2.70 -21.51 -6.49
N GLY A 458 3.92 -21.35 -5.98
CA GLY A 458 4.94 -22.39 -5.94
C GLY A 458 4.52 -23.62 -5.13
N LEU A 459 3.96 -23.37 -3.94
CA LEU A 459 3.49 -24.41 -3.01
C LEU A 459 2.24 -25.14 -3.52
N THR A 460 1.27 -24.40 -4.06
CA THR A 460 -0.07 -24.93 -4.36
C THR A 460 -0.29 -25.25 -5.82
N GLY A 461 0.52 -24.69 -6.73
CA GLY A 461 0.24 -24.68 -8.16
C GLY A 461 -0.91 -23.75 -8.56
N ASP A 462 -1.33 -22.82 -7.69
CA ASP A 462 -2.47 -21.96 -7.96
C ASP A 462 -2.19 -20.96 -9.10
N PRO A 463 -2.96 -20.99 -10.20
CA PRO A 463 -2.67 -20.21 -11.39
C PRO A 463 -2.99 -18.71 -11.21
N GLN A 464 -3.88 -18.35 -10.27
CA GLN A 464 -4.27 -16.96 -10.02
C GLN A 464 -3.23 -16.21 -9.19
N ASN A 465 -2.68 -16.87 -8.18
CA ASN A 465 -1.52 -16.37 -7.45
C ASN A 465 -0.31 -16.25 -8.37
N LYS A 466 -0.13 -17.20 -9.31
CA LYS A 466 0.93 -17.09 -10.31
C LYS A 466 0.75 -15.88 -11.23
N TRP A 467 -0.48 -15.63 -11.70
CA TRP A 467 -0.80 -14.42 -12.46
C TRP A 467 -0.47 -13.14 -11.70
N LEU A 468 -0.85 -13.05 -10.42
CA LEU A 468 -0.56 -11.91 -9.57
C LEU A 468 0.94 -11.72 -9.35
N ALA A 469 1.66 -12.80 -9.04
CA ALA A 469 3.11 -12.78 -8.88
C ALA A 469 3.78 -12.22 -10.15
N ASP A 470 3.39 -12.70 -11.33
CA ASP A 470 3.97 -12.27 -12.60
C ASP A 470 3.67 -10.80 -12.92
N ARG A 471 2.43 -10.33 -12.70
CA ARG A 471 2.06 -8.91 -12.88
C ARG A 471 2.78 -7.99 -11.91
N LEU A 472 2.86 -8.38 -10.65
CA LEU A 472 3.56 -7.63 -9.62
C LEU A 472 5.06 -7.59 -9.89
N LEU A 473 5.64 -8.71 -10.32
CA LEU A 473 7.05 -8.80 -10.67
C LEU A 473 7.38 -7.87 -11.84
N GLU A 474 6.57 -7.86 -12.88
CA GLU A 474 6.69 -6.94 -14.01
C GLU A 474 6.63 -5.46 -13.61
N ARG A 475 5.81 -5.11 -12.61
CA ARG A 475 5.59 -3.73 -12.17
C ARG A 475 6.63 -3.24 -11.15
N GLN A 476 6.92 -4.05 -10.14
CA GLN A 476 7.72 -3.69 -8.97
C GLN A 476 9.14 -4.26 -9.04
N GLY A 477 9.34 -5.31 -9.84
CA GLY A 477 10.54 -6.13 -9.77
C GLY A 477 10.51 -7.13 -8.60
N PRO A 478 11.47 -8.05 -8.54
CA PRO A 478 11.55 -9.10 -7.52
C PRO A 478 11.98 -8.60 -6.12
N GLY A 479 12.50 -7.37 -6.02
CA GLY A 479 13.24 -6.93 -4.84
C GLY A 479 14.66 -7.50 -4.77
N ALA A 480 15.42 -7.13 -3.73
CA ALA A 480 16.81 -7.54 -3.52
C ALA A 480 17.10 -7.92 -2.06
N ASP A 481 16.07 -8.02 -1.23
CA ASP A 481 16.17 -8.34 0.19
C ASP A 481 15.81 -9.82 0.45
N TYR A 482 15.71 -10.17 1.73
CA TYR A 482 15.34 -11.53 2.13
C TYR A 482 13.98 -12.00 1.60
N LYS A 483 13.07 -11.08 1.25
CA LYS A 483 11.76 -11.47 0.71
C LYS A 483 11.92 -12.13 -0.65
N ALA A 484 12.82 -11.60 -1.48
CA ALA A 484 13.17 -12.18 -2.76
C ALA A 484 13.84 -13.56 -2.57
N ILE A 485 14.71 -13.72 -1.57
CA ILE A 485 15.30 -15.02 -1.25
C ILE A 485 14.20 -16.04 -0.96
N TYR A 486 13.25 -15.71 -0.08
CA TYR A 486 12.20 -16.66 0.31
C TYR A 486 11.26 -16.97 -0.85
N ALA A 487 10.85 -15.98 -1.64
CA ALA A 487 10.06 -16.22 -2.86
C ALA A 487 10.81 -17.12 -3.86
N GLY A 488 12.11 -16.89 -4.02
CA GLY A 488 12.97 -17.70 -4.88
C GLY A 488 12.99 -19.18 -4.49
N MET A 489 12.82 -19.54 -3.20
CA MET A 489 12.77 -20.93 -2.74
C MET A 489 11.57 -21.71 -3.29
N PHE A 490 10.50 -21.00 -3.67
CA PHE A 490 9.25 -21.57 -4.15
C PHE A 490 8.99 -21.25 -5.63
N TYR A 491 9.89 -20.52 -6.29
CA TYR A 491 9.73 -20.13 -7.69
C TYR A 491 9.61 -21.34 -8.61
N ARG A 492 8.56 -21.36 -9.42
CA ARG A 492 8.26 -22.45 -10.36
C ARG A 492 7.90 -21.92 -11.74
N THR A 493 8.45 -22.55 -12.77
CA THR A 493 8.21 -22.22 -14.18
C THR A 493 7.14 -23.07 -14.83
N ASP A 494 6.70 -24.14 -14.17
CA ASP A 494 5.70 -25.09 -14.66
C ASP A 494 4.25 -24.75 -14.23
N VAL A 495 4.06 -23.69 -13.43
CA VAL A 495 2.74 -23.17 -13.06
C VAL A 495 2.26 -22.19 -14.12
N GLU A 496 1.18 -22.53 -14.82
CA GLU A 496 0.57 -21.66 -15.84
C GLU A 496 -0.25 -20.55 -15.17
N ALA A 497 0.04 -19.29 -15.49
CA ALA A 497 -0.68 -18.15 -14.95
C ALA A 497 -2.10 -18.02 -15.56
N ALA A 498 -3.10 -17.77 -14.73
CA ALA A 498 -4.47 -17.48 -15.17
C ALA A 498 -5.00 -16.17 -14.56
N ALA A 499 -5.63 -15.34 -15.40
CA ALA A 499 -6.25 -14.10 -14.95
C ALA A 499 -7.27 -14.34 -13.83
N LEU A 500 -7.48 -13.31 -13.00
CA LEU A 500 -8.38 -13.44 -11.87
C LEU A 500 -9.85 -13.55 -12.33
N PRO A 501 -10.73 -14.21 -11.56
CA PRO A 501 -12.15 -14.32 -11.88
C PRO A 501 -12.80 -12.94 -12.03
N ASN A 502 -13.79 -12.81 -12.90
CA ASN A 502 -14.47 -11.54 -13.15
C ASN A 502 -15.99 -11.75 -13.23
N ASN A 503 -16.77 -10.67 -13.22
CA ASN A 503 -18.23 -10.66 -13.29
C ASN A 503 -18.90 -11.40 -12.12
N TYR A 504 -18.48 -11.10 -10.90
CA TYR A 504 -19.05 -11.73 -9.71
C TYR A 504 -19.39 -10.72 -8.62
N VAL A 505 -20.33 -11.12 -7.78
CA VAL A 505 -20.52 -10.63 -6.41
C VAL A 505 -20.63 -11.85 -5.51
N ARG A 506 -19.85 -11.89 -4.43
CA ARG A 506 -19.82 -13.03 -3.49
C ARG A 506 -19.69 -12.57 -2.06
N LEU A 507 -19.99 -13.46 -1.12
CA LEU A 507 -19.65 -13.27 0.29
C LEU A 507 -18.15 -13.51 0.45
N ASP A 508 -17.43 -12.52 0.95
CA ASP A 508 -16.07 -12.69 1.44
C ASP A 508 -16.13 -12.86 2.96
N ARG A 509 -15.82 -14.06 3.43
CA ARG A 509 -15.91 -14.39 4.86
C ARG A 509 -14.74 -13.85 5.67
N ASN A 510 -13.67 -13.36 5.05
CA ASN A 510 -12.59 -12.67 5.77
C ASN A 510 -13.10 -11.34 6.34
N ILE A 511 -13.92 -10.63 5.57
CA ILE A 511 -14.50 -9.33 5.93
C ILE A 511 -15.98 -9.42 6.30
N GLY A 512 -16.55 -10.63 6.32
CA GLY A 512 -17.96 -10.94 6.58
C GLY A 512 -18.98 -10.35 5.59
N GLY A 513 -18.52 -9.66 4.54
CA GLY A 513 -19.35 -8.80 3.70
C GLY A 513 -19.19 -9.07 2.20
N PRO A 514 -19.94 -8.33 1.35
CA PRO A 514 -19.95 -8.58 -0.07
C PRO A 514 -18.69 -8.07 -0.75
N ARG A 515 -18.19 -8.81 -1.75
CA ARG A 515 -17.10 -8.38 -2.63
C ARG A 515 -17.50 -8.60 -4.09
N GLY A 516 -17.17 -7.64 -4.95
CA GLY A 516 -17.48 -7.73 -6.37
C GLY A 516 -16.36 -7.24 -7.29
N ARG A 517 -16.39 -7.78 -8.52
CA ARG A 517 -15.50 -7.39 -9.60
C ARG A 517 -16.23 -7.43 -10.94
N PHE A 518 -16.14 -6.35 -11.70
CA PHE A 518 -16.71 -6.20 -13.04
C PHE A 518 -15.75 -5.43 -13.95
N GLY A 519 -14.84 -6.14 -14.60
CA GLY A 519 -13.79 -5.54 -15.41
C GLY A 519 -12.78 -4.83 -14.53
N ASP A 520 -12.64 -3.52 -14.74
CA ASP A 520 -11.80 -2.60 -13.98
C ASP A 520 -12.47 -2.08 -12.71
N TRP A 521 -13.76 -2.38 -12.47
CA TRP A 521 -14.50 -1.96 -11.29
C TRP A 521 -14.45 -3.01 -10.18
N TYR A 522 -13.87 -2.63 -9.03
CA TYR A 522 -13.71 -3.47 -7.85
C TYR A 522 -14.37 -2.81 -6.65
N PHE A 523 -15.04 -3.59 -5.81
CA PHE A 523 -15.62 -3.08 -4.57
C PHE A 523 -15.73 -4.14 -3.49
N ALA A 524 -15.81 -3.71 -2.24
CA ALA A 524 -16.28 -4.54 -1.16
C ALA A 524 -17.07 -3.74 -0.12
N GLY A 525 -17.90 -4.46 0.64
CA GLY A 525 -18.43 -4.03 1.92
C GLY A 525 -17.87 -4.91 3.03
N THR A 526 -17.49 -4.31 4.15
CA THR A 526 -16.95 -5.01 5.33
C THR A 526 -17.94 -4.96 6.49
N VAL A 527 -17.99 -6.04 7.27
CA VAL A 527 -18.74 -6.11 8.53
C VAL A 527 -17.86 -6.72 9.63
N GLY A 528 -18.10 -6.30 10.87
CA GLY A 528 -17.38 -6.82 12.03
C GLY A 528 -16.00 -6.21 12.26
N GLY A 529 -15.36 -6.63 13.35
CA GLY A 529 -14.04 -6.15 13.80
C GLY A 529 -14.08 -4.96 14.75
N GLY A 530 -15.11 -4.10 14.68
CA GLY A 530 -15.10 -2.81 15.38
C GLY A 530 -14.08 -1.85 14.77
N ALA A 531 -13.94 -0.64 15.33
CA ALA A 531 -12.96 0.35 14.88
C ALA A 531 -13.02 0.69 13.37
N ARG A 532 -14.21 0.67 12.77
CA ARG A 532 -14.40 1.06 11.36
C ARG A 532 -14.83 2.50 11.26
N ASP A 533 -14.22 3.25 10.37
CA ASP A 533 -14.73 4.56 9.94
C ASP A 533 -15.45 4.49 8.59
N THR A 534 -15.29 3.41 7.83
CA THR A 534 -16.08 3.10 6.64
C THR A 534 -16.48 1.62 6.62
N PHE A 535 -17.58 1.32 5.93
CA PHE A 535 -18.06 -0.05 5.72
C PHE A 535 -18.04 -0.47 4.24
N VAL A 536 -17.69 0.45 3.34
CA VAL A 536 -17.59 0.18 1.91
C VAL A 536 -16.39 0.88 1.31
N GLY A 537 -15.90 0.34 0.20
CA GLY A 537 -14.97 1.02 -0.66
C GLY A 537 -14.95 0.40 -2.05
N ALA A 538 -14.27 1.09 -2.95
CA ALA A 538 -14.15 0.68 -4.34
C ALA A 538 -12.91 1.25 -4.99
N MET A 539 -12.48 0.64 -6.08
CA MET A 539 -11.40 1.15 -6.91
C MET A 539 -11.63 0.84 -8.38
N ILE A 540 -11.04 1.66 -9.23
CA ILE A 540 -10.91 1.46 -10.67
C ILE A 540 -9.43 1.25 -10.98
N CYS A 541 -9.08 0.10 -11.54
CA CYS A 541 -7.71 -0.21 -11.96
C CYS A 541 -7.62 -0.37 -13.47
N ARG A 542 -6.66 0.32 -14.08
CA ARG A 542 -6.48 0.44 -15.53
C ARG A 542 -5.17 -0.18 -15.98
N PRO A 543 -5.20 -1.21 -16.86
CA PRO A 543 -3.98 -1.89 -17.31
C PRO A 543 -3.13 -1.05 -18.28
N ASP A 544 -3.69 0.01 -18.87
CA ASP A 544 -2.99 0.91 -19.79
C ASP A 544 -2.15 1.98 -19.07
N ARG A 545 -2.20 2.02 -17.73
CA ARG A 545 -1.47 2.98 -16.90
C ARG A 545 -0.26 2.33 -16.22
N PRO A 546 0.85 3.07 -16.04
CA PRO A 546 1.99 2.58 -15.26
C PRO A 546 1.66 2.33 -13.78
N GLU A 547 0.96 3.27 -13.15
CA GLU A 547 0.25 3.08 -11.89
C GLU A 547 -1.19 2.70 -12.23
N PRO A 548 -1.60 1.43 -12.04
CA PRO A 548 -2.91 0.97 -12.48
C PRO A 548 -4.04 1.58 -11.66
N LEU A 549 -3.83 2.00 -10.42
CA LEU A 549 -4.90 2.63 -9.63
C LEU A 549 -5.28 3.98 -10.24
N ASP A 550 -6.40 4.03 -10.96
CA ASP A 550 -6.90 5.25 -11.56
C ASP A 550 -7.62 6.11 -10.53
N SER A 551 -8.58 5.51 -9.83
CA SER A 551 -9.42 6.21 -8.85
C SER A 551 -9.98 5.24 -7.83
N ALA A 552 -10.24 5.72 -6.61
CA ALA A 552 -10.80 4.89 -5.55
C ALA A 552 -11.70 5.68 -4.61
N LEU A 553 -12.68 4.97 -4.04
CA LEU A 553 -13.38 5.31 -2.82
C LEU A 553 -12.68 4.62 -1.66
N LEU A 554 -12.03 5.41 -0.80
CA LEU A 554 -11.39 4.88 0.41
C LEU A 554 -12.38 4.82 1.57
N ALA A 555 -13.23 5.83 1.75
CA ALA A 555 -14.18 5.88 2.85
C ALA A 555 -15.43 6.69 2.50
N ALA A 556 -16.59 6.26 3.00
CA ALA A 556 -17.81 7.04 3.07
C ALA A 556 -18.30 7.04 4.51
N ASN A 557 -18.14 8.16 5.21
CA ASN A 557 -18.32 8.23 6.66
C ASN A 557 -19.18 9.42 7.10
N ILE A 558 -19.53 9.40 8.38
CA ILE A 558 -20.19 10.49 9.10
C ILE A 558 -19.62 10.56 10.50
N GLU A 559 -19.45 11.77 11.03
CA GLU A 559 -18.72 11.99 12.27
C GLU A 559 -19.23 13.20 13.07
N VAL A 560 -18.80 13.23 14.33
CA VAL A 560 -19.03 14.31 15.29
C VAL A 560 -17.69 14.96 15.63
N GLY A 561 -17.57 16.27 15.38
CA GLY A 561 -16.42 17.05 15.83
C GLY A 561 -16.59 17.44 17.29
N LEU A 562 -15.68 17.02 18.18
CA LEU A 562 -15.64 17.47 19.57
C LEU A 562 -14.65 18.62 19.79
N GLY A 563 -13.76 18.85 18.82
CA GLY A 563 -12.74 19.92 18.82
C GLY A 563 -12.74 20.75 17.53
N GLY A 564 -11.59 21.37 17.23
CA GLY A 564 -11.40 22.17 16.01
C GLY A 564 -11.31 21.33 14.73
N GLU A 565 -11.30 22.00 13.58
CA GLU A 565 -11.16 21.38 12.26
C GLU A 565 -9.69 21.03 11.99
N GLY A 566 -9.17 20.01 12.69
CA GLY A 566 -7.82 19.46 12.53
C GLY A 566 -7.80 18.10 11.86
N ALA A 567 -6.66 17.41 12.00
CA ALA A 567 -6.53 16.00 11.63
C ALA A 567 -7.59 15.15 12.35
N ARG A 568 -8.00 14.03 11.73
CA ARG A 568 -8.95 13.09 12.36
C ARG A 568 -8.24 12.39 13.51
N ASP A 569 -8.41 12.92 14.71
CA ASP A 569 -7.73 12.46 15.91
C ASP A 569 -8.73 12.16 17.04
N ARG A 570 -8.24 12.13 18.29
CA ARG A 570 -9.04 11.83 19.48
C ARG A 570 -10.10 12.89 19.81
N THR A 571 -10.15 13.99 19.06
CA THR A 571 -11.16 15.05 19.17
C THR A 571 -12.39 14.82 18.29
N HIS A 572 -12.54 13.63 17.71
CA HIS A 572 -13.70 13.25 16.89
C HIS A 572 -14.32 11.93 17.33
N LEU A 573 -15.59 11.73 16.99
CA LEU A 573 -16.29 10.45 17.07
C LEU A 573 -16.63 10.00 15.65
N TYR A 574 -16.09 8.85 15.24
CA TYR A 574 -16.28 8.36 13.88
C TYR A 574 -16.07 6.85 13.73
N LEU A 575 -15.68 6.15 14.79
CA LEU A 575 -15.47 4.71 14.74
C LEU A 575 -16.67 3.91 15.19
N SER A 576 -16.84 2.75 14.59
CA SER A 576 -17.74 1.69 15.03
C SER A 576 -17.18 0.87 16.19
N GLY A 577 -17.99 -0.03 16.76
CA GLY A 577 -17.65 -0.83 17.93
C GLY A 577 -17.88 -2.34 17.74
N PRO A 578 -17.54 -3.16 18.73
CA PRO A 578 -17.82 -4.60 18.67
C PRO A 578 -19.33 -4.93 18.79
N ASP A 579 -20.17 -3.96 19.13
CA ASP A 579 -21.63 -4.05 19.25
C ASP A 579 -22.38 -3.63 18.00
N ASP A 580 -21.68 -3.49 16.86
CA ASP A 580 -22.27 -3.16 15.57
C ASP A 580 -23.36 -4.18 15.18
N ARG A 581 -24.53 -3.66 14.79
CA ARG A 581 -25.61 -4.47 14.23
C ARG A 581 -25.49 -4.46 12.72
N THR A 582 -25.11 -5.59 12.15
CA THR A 582 -24.86 -5.71 10.71
C THR A 582 -25.69 -6.82 10.08
N SER A 583 -26.03 -6.66 8.80
CA SER A 583 -26.64 -7.71 7.99
C SER A 583 -26.27 -7.51 6.52
N VAL A 584 -26.13 -8.61 5.78
CA VAL A 584 -25.68 -8.65 4.38
C VAL A 584 -26.62 -9.54 3.58
N ALA A 585 -27.01 -9.08 2.39
CA ALA A 585 -27.79 -9.86 1.44
C ALA A 585 -27.07 -9.89 0.10
N ILE A 586 -26.99 -11.07 -0.53
CA ILE A 586 -26.27 -11.26 -1.80
C ILE A 586 -27.19 -11.90 -2.83
N GLY A 587 -27.18 -11.35 -4.02
CA GLY A 587 -27.87 -11.86 -5.21
C GLY A 587 -26.92 -11.95 -6.40
N GLU A 588 -27.48 -12.31 -7.55
CA GLU A 588 -26.70 -12.43 -8.79
C GLU A 588 -26.28 -11.03 -9.29
N GLY A 589 -24.99 -10.72 -9.16
CA GLY A 589 -24.42 -9.45 -9.61
C GLY A 589 -24.81 -8.22 -8.76
N VAL A 590 -25.42 -8.43 -7.60
CA VAL A 590 -25.87 -7.38 -6.68
C VAL A 590 -25.74 -7.84 -5.24
N ALA A 591 -25.36 -6.94 -4.34
CA ALA A 591 -25.40 -7.17 -2.90
C ALA A 591 -25.92 -5.94 -2.17
N ALA A 592 -26.27 -6.13 -0.90
CA ALA A 592 -26.61 -5.06 0.00
C ALA A 592 -25.98 -5.30 1.38
N LEU A 593 -25.74 -4.20 2.07
CA LEU A 593 -25.16 -4.15 3.41
C LEU A 593 -25.93 -3.15 4.26
N GLY A 594 -26.33 -3.56 5.47
CA GLY A 594 -26.91 -2.68 6.48
C GLY A 594 -26.08 -2.71 7.76
N VAL A 595 -25.77 -1.55 8.33
CA VAL A 595 -24.98 -1.41 9.55
C VAL A 595 -25.59 -0.33 10.44
N ARG A 596 -25.76 -0.61 11.73
CA ARG A 596 -26.09 0.38 12.76
C ARG A 596 -25.12 0.25 13.93
N TYR A 597 -24.52 1.37 14.33
CA TYR A 597 -23.45 1.40 15.30
C TYR A 597 -23.45 2.70 16.11
N SER A 598 -22.88 2.64 17.31
CA SER A 598 -22.67 3.82 18.15
C SER A 598 -21.29 4.40 17.83
N LEU A 599 -21.20 5.71 17.59
CA LEU A 599 -19.91 6.34 17.31
C LEU A 599 -19.00 6.30 18.54
N ARG A 600 -17.71 6.10 18.31
CA ARG A 600 -16.67 6.04 19.34
C ARG A 600 -15.45 6.87 18.94
N ARG A 601 -14.64 7.20 19.93
CA ARG A 601 -13.34 7.85 19.75
C ARG A 601 -12.34 6.90 19.09
N PRO A 602 -11.39 7.41 18.29
CA PRO A 602 -10.35 6.60 17.70
C PRO A 602 -9.29 6.16 18.71
N TYR A 603 -9.35 4.87 19.07
CA TYR A 603 -8.32 4.18 19.82
C TYR A 603 -7.77 3.03 18.97
N ILE A 604 -6.44 2.95 18.89
CA ILE A 604 -5.72 1.78 18.39
C ILE A 604 -5.52 0.92 19.62
N ASN A 605 -6.25 -0.18 19.75
CA ASN A 605 -5.99 -1.27 20.71
C ASN A 605 -6.97 -2.39 20.35
N SER A 606 -6.48 -3.36 19.60
CA SER A 606 -7.14 -4.54 19.03
C SER A 606 -7.52 -5.63 20.04
N VAL A 607 -7.64 -5.29 21.32
CA VAL A 607 -8.46 -6.10 22.22
C VAL A 607 -9.88 -5.57 22.06
N GLN A 608 -10.91 -6.42 22.12
CA GLN A 608 -12.27 -5.94 22.40
C GLN A 608 -12.14 -5.00 23.60
N ASN A 609 -12.12 -3.69 23.39
CA ASN A 609 -11.88 -2.76 24.48
C ASN A 609 -13.24 -2.33 25.00
N PRO A 610 -13.81 -3.01 26.01
CA PRO A 610 -15.01 -2.53 26.69
C PRO A 610 -14.82 -1.12 27.28
N ASP A 611 -13.59 -0.60 27.34
CA ASP A 611 -13.28 0.69 27.96
C ASP A 611 -13.51 1.91 27.05
N VAL A 612 -13.83 1.74 25.76
CA VAL A 612 -14.30 2.87 24.93
C VAL A 612 -15.84 2.83 24.91
N PRO A 613 -16.50 3.55 25.84
CA PRO A 613 -17.96 3.48 25.95
C PRO A 613 -18.63 3.98 24.66
N PRO A 614 -19.79 3.42 24.31
CA PRO A 614 -20.61 4.00 23.25
C PRO A 614 -20.99 5.43 23.63
N THR A 615 -21.09 6.29 22.62
CA THR A 615 -21.53 7.68 22.80
C THR A 615 -23.03 7.81 22.49
N PRO A 616 -23.69 8.92 22.86
CA PRO A 616 -25.10 9.16 22.53
C PRO A 616 -25.30 9.55 21.05
N TRP A 617 -24.53 8.94 20.16
CA TRP A 617 -24.54 9.14 18.71
C TRP A 617 -24.64 7.81 18.03
N GLN A 618 -25.66 7.67 17.17
CA GLN A 618 -25.91 6.45 16.44
C GLN A 618 -25.87 6.72 14.96
N ALA A 619 -25.02 5.96 14.26
CA ALA A 619 -24.93 6.00 12.82
C ALA A 619 -25.62 4.78 12.22
N THR A 620 -26.30 4.97 11.09
CA THR A 620 -26.87 3.89 10.28
C THR A 620 -26.44 4.07 8.84
N GLN A 621 -25.95 3.00 8.24
CA GLN A 621 -25.57 2.95 6.83
C GLN A 621 -26.30 1.82 6.13
N VAL A 622 -26.86 2.11 4.96
CA VAL A 622 -27.45 1.11 4.06
C VAL A 622 -26.84 1.27 2.69
N TRP A 623 -26.27 0.20 2.16
CA TRP A 623 -25.54 0.18 0.91
C TRP A 623 -26.11 -0.86 -0.05
N LEU A 624 -26.16 -0.51 -1.32
CA LEU A 624 -26.40 -1.37 -2.47
C LEU A 624 -25.12 -1.38 -3.31
N LEU A 625 -24.60 -2.57 -3.62
CA LEU A 625 -23.34 -2.76 -4.34
C LEU A 625 -23.62 -3.52 -5.64
N THR A 626 -23.27 -2.93 -6.79
CA THR A 626 -23.62 -3.46 -8.12
C THR A 626 -22.50 -3.27 -9.12
N ARG A 627 -22.65 -3.89 -10.30
CA ARG A 627 -21.81 -3.60 -11.48
C ARG A 627 -21.88 -2.15 -11.97
N GLU A 628 -22.96 -1.43 -11.65
CA GLU A 628 -23.19 -0.03 -12.05
C GLU A 628 -22.72 0.96 -10.98
N GLY A 629 -22.18 0.48 -9.85
CA GLY A 629 -21.72 1.33 -8.76
C GLY A 629 -22.30 0.98 -7.39
N LEU A 630 -21.92 1.79 -6.41
CA LEU A 630 -22.37 1.76 -5.02
C LEU A 630 -23.42 2.84 -4.78
N VAL A 631 -24.52 2.48 -4.14
CA VAL A 631 -25.54 3.44 -3.69
C VAL A 631 -25.64 3.35 -2.17
N GLY A 632 -25.38 4.45 -1.48
CA GLY A 632 -25.36 4.51 -0.02
C GLY A 632 -26.36 5.51 0.53
N LEU A 633 -26.97 5.16 1.65
CA LEU A 633 -27.67 6.07 2.56
C LEU A 633 -26.94 6.04 3.89
N VAL A 634 -26.37 7.17 4.29
CA VAL A 634 -25.63 7.34 5.55
C VAL A 634 -26.37 8.34 6.42
N GLU A 635 -26.67 7.94 7.66
CA GLU A 635 -27.47 8.70 8.61
C GLU A 635 -26.77 8.74 9.98
N LEU A 636 -26.81 9.90 10.63
CA LEU A 636 -26.34 10.11 11.99
C LEU A 636 -27.47 10.76 12.80
N GLU A 637 -27.77 10.18 13.96
CA GLU A 637 -28.73 10.70 14.91
C GLU A 637 -28.12 10.81 16.32
N ALA A 638 -28.54 11.85 17.04
CA ALA A 638 -28.28 11.96 18.46
C ALA A 638 -29.35 11.18 19.24
N THR A 639 -28.95 10.36 20.21
CA THR A 639 -29.92 9.63 21.05
C THR A 639 -30.50 10.49 22.19
N GLU A 640 -29.86 11.62 22.46
CA GLU A 640 -30.31 12.67 23.38
C GLU A 640 -29.94 14.05 22.81
N GLU A 641 -30.61 15.11 23.27
CA GLU A 641 -30.29 16.48 22.82
C GLU A 641 -28.90 16.89 23.29
N GLN A 642 -28.06 17.32 22.36
CA GLN A 642 -26.69 17.74 22.66
C GLN A 642 -26.18 18.74 21.62
N THR A 643 -25.20 19.55 22.02
CA THR A 643 -24.57 20.55 21.15
C THR A 643 -23.13 20.17 20.87
N THR A 644 -22.75 20.22 19.60
CA THR A 644 -21.41 19.91 19.09
C THR A 644 -20.91 21.05 18.22
N PRO A 645 -19.59 21.31 18.18
CA PRO A 645 -18.99 22.26 17.23
C PRO A 645 -19.49 22.09 15.79
N TYR A 646 -19.50 20.87 15.27
CA TYR A 646 -20.02 20.56 13.94
C TYR A 646 -20.29 19.07 13.78
N LEU A 647 -21.15 18.76 12.81
CA LEU A 647 -21.31 17.41 12.27
C LEU A 647 -20.87 17.38 10.82
N SER A 648 -20.31 16.25 10.39
CA SER A 648 -19.79 16.13 9.02
C SER A 648 -20.03 14.78 8.41
N GLY A 649 -20.37 14.77 7.12
CA GLY A 649 -20.12 13.64 6.22
C GLY A 649 -18.80 13.83 5.48
N GLU A 650 -18.09 12.75 5.17
CA GLU A 650 -16.91 12.78 4.30
C GLU A 650 -16.94 11.59 3.34
N ILE A 651 -16.81 11.87 2.04
CA ILE A 651 -16.58 10.86 1.00
C ILE A 651 -15.14 11.05 0.52
N ARG A 652 -14.26 10.13 0.92
CA ARG A 652 -12.81 10.20 0.68
C ARG A 652 -12.43 9.43 -0.58
N LEU A 653 -11.75 10.14 -1.48
CA LEU A 653 -11.38 9.70 -2.82
C LEU A 653 -9.86 9.80 -3.02
N GLY A 654 -9.30 9.00 -3.91
CA GLY A 654 -7.87 9.09 -4.28
C GLY A 654 -7.16 7.73 -4.23
N PRO A 655 -5.83 7.70 -4.12
CA PRO A 655 -5.00 8.71 -3.46
C PRO A 655 -4.62 9.88 -4.37
N ASP A 656 -4.50 9.74 -5.70
CA ASP A 656 -3.74 10.73 -6.48
C ASP A 656 -4.58 11.66 -7.35
N GLN A 657 -5.75 11.20 -7.73
CA GLN A 657 -6.66 12.03 -8.52
C GLN A 657 -7.32 13.06 -7.61
N ARG A 658 -7.36 14.31 -8.09
CA ARG A 658 -8.07 15.39 -7.42
C ARG A 658 -9.55 15.31 -7.74
N ALA A 659 -10.38 15.34 -6.70
CA ALA A 659 -11.81 15.47 -6.87
C ALA A 659 -12.16 16.86 -7.41
N ARG A 660 -13.10 16.94 -8.36
CA ARG A 660 -13.60 18.19 -8.94
C ARG A 660 -15.11 18.17 -9.06
N ALA A 661 -15.74 19.33 -8.84
CA ALA A 661 -17.14 19.52 -9.19
C ALA A 661 -17.32 19.53 -10.72
N THR A 662 -18.49 19.11 -11.18
CA THR A 662 -18.92 19.26 -12.58
C THR A 662 -19.88 20.44 -12.72
N ASP A 663 -20.43 20.64 -13.92
CA ASP A 663 -21.49 21.65 -14.15
C ASP A 663 -22.80 21.32 -13.40
N ASP A 664 -23.02 20.05 -13.06
CA ASP A 664 -24.09 19.62 -12.16
C ASP A 664 -23.58 19.74 -10.71
N PRO A 665 -24.22 20.57 -9.86
CA PRO A 665 -23.75 20.84 -8.49
C PRO A 665 -23.78 19.61 -7.57
N ASN A 666 -24.50 18.56 -7.96
CA ASN A 666 -24.57 17.31 -7.22
C ASN A 666 -23.64 16.23 -7.79
N LEU A 667 -22.90 16.50 -8.86
CA LEU A 667 -22.02 15.54 -9.52
C LEU A 667 -20.56 15.99 -9.45
N PHE A 668 -19.72 15.05 -9.03
CA PHE A 668 -18.29 15.22 -8.84
C PHE A 668 -17.54 14.11 -9.57
N ALA A 669 -16.31 14.40 -9.99
CA ALA A 669 -15.43 13.47 -10.67
C ALA A 669 -14.08 13.36 -9.96
N CYS A 670 -13.53 12.14 -9.90
CA CYS A 670 -12.19 11.86 -9.43
C CYS A 670 -11.63 10.71 -10.27
N GLY A 671 -10.76 11.00 -11.25
CA GLY A 671 -10.42 10.04 -12.31
C GLY A 671 -11.66 9.55 -13.07
N GLU A 672 -11.76 8.25 -13.30
CA GLU A 672 -12.93 7.57 -13.86
C GLU A 672 -14.09 7.40 -12.86
N LEU A 673 -13.89 7.69 -11.58
CA LEU A 673 -14.97 7.66 -10.60
C LEU A 673 -15.89 8.87 -10.76
N ARG A 674 -17.20 8.63 -10.63
CA ARG A 674 -18.25 9.64 -10.54
C ARG A 674 -18.95 9.50 -9.19
N VAL A 675 -19.15 10.63 -8.53
CA VAL A 675 -19.85 10.71 -7.24
C VAL A 675 -21.03 11.65 -7.41
N ARG A 676 -22.25 11.13 -7.25
CA ARG A 676 -23.49 11.90 -7.34
C ARG A 676 -24.18 11.92 -5.98
N LEU A 677 -24.40 13.10 -5.42
CA LEU A 677 -25.28 13.27 -4.26
C LEU A 677 -26.74 13.15 -4.72
N LEU A 678 -27.46 12.18 -4.17
CA LEU A 678 -28.86 11.90 -4.50
C LEU A 678 -29.81 12.69 -3.59
N GLU A 679 -29.43 12.85 -2.32
CA GLU A 679 -30.14 13.62 -1.30
C GLU A 679 -29.13 14.02 -0.23
N HIS A 680 -29.28 15.18 0.41
CA HIS A 680 -28.64 15.48 1.69
C HIS A 680 -29.40 16.59 2.43
N ASN A 681 -29.21 16.70 3.74
CA ASN A 681 -29.71 17.82 4.55
C ASN A 681 -28.61 18.63 5.25
N PHE A 682 -27.36 18.46 4.82
CA PHE A 682 -26.23 19.30 5.24
C PHE A 682 -26.36 20.73 4.69
N ALA A 683 -25.79 21.70 5.41
CA ALA A 683 -25.83 23.11 5.05
C ALA A 683 -24.90 23.45 3.89
N SER A 684 -23.79 22.72 3.74
CA SER A 684 -22.85 22.92 2.64
C SER A 684 -22.18 21.62 2.20
N VAL A 685 -21.75 21.60 0.94
CA VAL A 685 -20.92 20.56 0.33
C VAL A 685 -19.71 21.25 -0.27
N THR A 686 -18.52 20.78 0.07
CA THR A 686 -17.25 21.31 -0.43
C THR A 686 -16.40 20.18 -0.99
N VAL A 687 -15.56 20.50 -1.98
CA VAL A 687 -14.60 19.56 -2.57
C VAL A 687 -13.19 20.10 -2.34
N GLY A 688 -12.29 19.24 -1.89
CA GLY A 688 -10.92 19.64 -1.59
C GLY A 688 -10.06 18.46 -1.13
N PRO A 689 -8.87 18.73 -0.57
CA PRO A 689 -8.08 17.70 0.10
C PRO A 689 -8.88 17.03 1.21
N ALA A 690 -8.72 15.72 1.38
CA ALA A 690 -9.25 15.03 2.54
C ALA A 690 -8.54 15.50 3.81
N ARG A 691 -9.13 15.22 4.98
CA ARG A 691 -8.40 15.45 6.23
C ARG A 691 -7.36 14.34 6.44
N PRO A 692 -6.13 14.68 6.86
CA PRO A 692 -5.11 13.68 7.19
C PRO A 692 -5.64 12.67 8.21
N GLY A 693 -5.30 11.40 7.98
CA GLY A 693 -5.62 10.31 8.89
C GLY A 693 -4.71 10.29 10.12
N TYR A 694 -4.80 9.19 10.88
CA TYR A 694 -3.92 8.96 12.03
C TYR A 694 -2.44 9.06 11.65
N ALA A 695 -1.68 9.82 12.46
CA ALA A 695 -0.23 10.03 12.30
C ALA A 695 0.20 10.62 10.94
N GLN A 696 -0.74 11.16 10.15
CA GLN A 696 -0.44 11.83 8.89
C GLN A 696 -0.46 13.35 9.06
N THR A 697 0.57 14.02 8.55
CA THR A 697 0.64 15.49 8.48
C THR A 697 0.04 16.05 7.19
N SER A 698 -0.11 15.22 6.16
CA SER A 698 -0.69 15.55 4.86
C SER A 698 -1.42 14.35 4.28
N THR A 699 -2.19 14.56 3.21
CA THR A 699 -2.85 13.47 2.49
C THR A 699 -2.80 13.73 0.99
N ARG A 700 -2.66 12.65 0.22
CA ARG A 700 -2.81 12.69 -1.23
C ARG A 700 -4.31 12.70 -1.62
N HIS A 701 -5.15 12.12 -0.76
CA HIS A 701 -6.59 11.96 -1.00
C HIS A 701 -7.33 13.28 -1.11
N SER A 702 -8.36 13.28 -1.96
CA SER A 702 -9.40 14.31 -1.98
C SER A 702 -10.64 13.87 -1.20
N ALA A 703 -11.52 14.79 -0.87
CA ALA A 703 -12.81 14.47 -0.28
C ALA A 703 -13.91 15.41 -0.74
N LEU A 704 -15.13 14.89 -0.72
CA LEU A 704 -16.35 15.70 -0.62
C LEU A 704 -16.69 15.79 0.86
N ALA A 705 -16.68 17.00 1.42
CA ALA A 705 -17.02 17.25 2.81
C ALA A 705 -18.41 17.90 2.88
N LEU A 706 -19.32 17.26 3.61
CA LEU A 706 -20.66 17.76 3.87
C LEU A 706 -20.72 18.28 5.30
N ARG A 707 -21.10 19.54 5.51
CA ARG A 707 -21.00 20.20 6.83
C ARG A 707 -22.32 20.81 7.29
N THR A 708 -22.54 20.80 8.60
CA THR A 708 -23.51 21.71 9.25
C THR A 708 -23.08 23.16 9.08
N SER A 709 -23.96 24.11 9.44
CA SER A 709 -23.58 25.53 9.51
C SER A 709 -22.34 25.73 10.38
N GLY A 710 -21.56 26.80 10.14
CA GLY A 710 -20.31 27.11 10.88
C GLY A 710 -20.49 27.51 12.36
N ASP A 711 -21.72 27.52 12.86
CA ASP A 711 -22.04 27.66 14.28
C ASP A 711 -22.19 26.29 14.94
N ALA A 712 -22.08 26.24 16.28
CA ALA A 712 -22.36 25.03 17.03
C ALA A 712 -23.74 24.45 16.67
N HIS A 713 -23.78 23.16 16.39
CA HIS A 713 -24.98 22.45 15.98
C HIS A 713 -25.64 21.77 17.18
N THR A 714 -26.90 22.11 17.46
CA THR A 714 -27.72 21.39 18.44
C THR A 714 -28.45 20.25 17.75
N ALA A 715 -27.99 19.01 17.96
CA ALA A 715 -28.64 17.82 17.46
C ALA A 715 -29.74 17.35 18.42
N ARG A 716 -30.89 16.95 17.86
CA ARG A 716 -32.05 16.46 18.59
C ARG A 716 -32.38 15.03 18.17
N PRO A 717 -32.94 14.20 19.06
CA PRO A 717 -33.49 12.90 18.68
C PRO A 717 -34.52 13.04 17.55
N ALA A 718 -34.51 12.07 16.61
CA ALA A 718 -35.37 12.05 15.43
C ALA A 718 -35.17 13.20 14.40
N GLU A 719 -34.12 14.00 14.54
CA GLU A 719 -33.66 14.96 13.52
C GLU A 719 -32.31 14.53 12.94
N PRO A 720 -32.27 13.44 12.15
CA PRO A 720 -31.00 12.91 11.68
C PRO A 720 -30.35 13.81 10.63
N LEU A 721 -29.03 13.87 10.62
CA LEU A 721 -28.26 14.30 9.46
C LEU A 721 -28.01 13.13 8.53
N ARG A 722 -28.15 13.37 7.23
CA ARG A 722 -28.01 12.32 6.23
C ARG A 722 -27.51 12.81 4.90
N TYR A 723 -26.90 11.88 4.18
CA TYR A 723 -26.69 12.00 2.75
C TYR A 723 -26.94 10.65 2.08
N ALA A 724 -27.42 10.71 0.85
CA ALA A 724 -27.50 9.59 -0.07
C ALA A 724 -26.59 9.86 -1.26
N VAL A 725 -25.85 8.85 -1.69
CA VAL A 725 -24.81 8.99 -2.71
C VAL A 725 -24.80 7.80 -3.67
N LEU A 726 -24.57 8.08 -4.95
CA LEU A 726 -24.17 7.10 -5.96
C LEU A 726 -22.69 7.31 -6.29
N ILE A 727 -21.90 6.23 -6.19
CA ILE A 727 -20.47 6.21 -6.50
C ILE A 727 -20.24 5.14 -7.56
N ALA A 728 -19.82 5.54 -8.76
CA ALA A 728 -19.84 4.65 -9.91
C ALA A 728 -18.67 4.92 -10.87
N PRO A 729 -18.25 3.93 -11.68
CA PRO A 729 -17.39 4.20 -12.82
C PRO A 729 -18.11 5.12 -13.83
N ALA A 730 -17.36 5.90 -14.60
CA ALA A 730 -17.91 6.82 -15.59
C ALA A 730 -18.75 6.13 -16.67
N SER A 731 -18.51 4.83 -16.91
CA SER A 731 -19.25 3.98 -17.84
C SER A 731 -20.57 3.44 -17.28
N ALA A 732 -20.88 3.65 -16.00
CA ALA A 732 -22.08 3.14 -15.38
C ALA A 732 -23.37 3.74 -15.96
N GLY A 733 -24.45 2.96 -15.93
CA GLY A 733 -25.78 3.47 -16.26
C GLY A 733 -26.27 4.52 -15.27
N GLU A 734 -27.11 5.44 -15.76
CA GLU A 734 -27.67 6.51 -14.94
C GLU A 734 -28.64 6.01 -13.86
N ALA A 735 -28.66 6.67 -12.71
CA ALA A 735 -29.74 6.59 -11.73
C ALA A 735 -30.87 7.54 -12.15
N ARG A 736 -32.05 6.98 -12.42
CA ARG A 736 -33.22 7.74 -12.90
C ARG A 736 -34.15 8.20 -11.79
N SER A 737 -34.14 7.50 -10.65
CA SER A 737 -34.93 7.85 -9.48
C SER A 737 -34.26 7.34 -8.22
N PHE A 738 -34.45 8.04 -7.11
CA PHE A 738 -34.06 7.61 -5.76
C PHE A 738 -35.18 8.02 -4.80
N ALA A 739 -35.59 7.12 -3.92
CA ALA A 739 -36.56 7.42 -2.88
C ALA A 739 -36.21 6.67 -1.59
N ARG A 740 -36.00 7.41 -0.50
CA ARG A 740 -35.83 6.84 0.84
C ARG A 740 -37.14 6.18 1.30
N LEU A 741 -37.02 5.12 2.09
CA LEU A 741 -38.19 4.48 2.70
C LEU A 741 -38.79 5.38 3.78
N ASP A 742 -40.10 5.53 3.75
CA ASP A 742 -40.88 6.20 4.81
C ASP A 742 -41.50 5.15 5.74
N ALA A 743 -40.67 4.60 6.63
CA ALA A 743 -41.08 3.54 7.54
C ALA A 743 -40.35 3.65 8.89
N PRO A 744 -41.05 3.97 10.00
CA PRO A 744 -40.42 4.12 11.30
C PRO A 744 -39.65 2.87 11.75
N GLY A 745 -38.38 3.04 12.10
CA GLY A 745 -37.50 1.96 12.57
C GLY A 745 -36.97 1.04 11.47
N LEU A 746 -37.19 1.38 10.20
CA LEU A 746 -36.59 0.71 9.05
C LEU A 746 -35.76 1.74 8.26
N TRP A 747 -34.60 1.31 7.76
CA TRP A 747 -33.72 2.12 6.94
C TRP A 747 -33.61 1.51 5.56
N GLY A 748 -33.48 2.35 4.53
CA GLY A 748 -33.31 1.88 3.17
C GLY A 748 -33.89 2.82 2.14
N PHE A 749 -33.90 2.36 0.91
CA PHE A 749 -34.32 3.16 -0.25
C PHE A 749 -34.73 2.26 -1.42
N SER A 750 -35.43 2.85 -2.38
CA SER A 750 -35.62 2.33 -3.74
C SER A 750 -34.89 3.22 -4.75
N ILE A 751 -34.41 2.62 -5.83
CA ILE A 751 -33.66 3.28 -6.90
C ILE A 751 -33.92 2.60 -8.25
N GLU A 752 -34.05 3.38 -9.32
CA GLU A 752 -33.94 2.85 -10.69
C GLU A 752 -32.53 3.11 -11.22
N LEU A 753 -31.72 2.05 -11.27
CA LEU A 753 -30.32 2.11 -11.72
C LEU A 753 -30.18 1.33 -13.04
N ALA A 754 -29.69 1.98 -14.09
CA ALA A 754 -29.57 1.39 -15.43
C ALA A 754 -30.90 0.75 -15.93
N GLY A 755 -32.04 1.40 -15.64
CA GLY A 755 -33.37 0.92 -16.01
C GLY A 755 -33.89 -0.28 -15.19
N ARG A 756 -33.22 -0.64 -14.10
CA ARG A 756 -33.62 -1.73 -13.20
C ARG A 756 -34.09 -1.15 -11.85
N PRO A 757 -35.34 -1.43 -11.43
CA PRO A 757 -35.78 -1.06 -10.09
C PRO A 757 -35.12 -1.97 -9.06
N LEU A 758 -34.49 -1.37 -8.05
CA LEU A 758 -33.83 -2.03 -6.93
C LEU A 758 -34.32 -1.40 -5.63
N ALA A 759 -34.39 -2.19 -4.55
CA ALA A 759 -34.61 -1.65 -3.22
C ALA A 759 -33.83 -2.44 -2.17
N VAL A 760 -33.47 -1.73 -1.10
CA VAL A 760 -32.82 -2.30 0.08
C VAL A 760 -33.60 -1.86 1.31
N VAL A 761 -33.87 -2.80 2.22
CA VAL A 761 -34.58 -2.55 3.48
C VAL A 761 -33.81 -3.20 4.63
N PHE A 762 -33.40 -2.42 5.62
CA PHE A 762 -32.66 -2.85 6.79
C PHE A 762 -33.49 -2.64 8.05
N ASN A 763 -33.64 -3.71 8.84
CA ASN A 763 -34.21 -3.68 10.18
C ASN A 763 -33.12 -3.91 11.22
N PRO A 764 -32.58 -2.86 11.87
CA PRO A 764 -31.58 -3.03 12.93
C PRO A 764 -32.19 -3.34 14.30
N ALA A 765 -33.52 -3.33 14.44
CA ALA A 765 -34.18 -3.47 15.74
C ALA A 765 -34.15 -4.93 16.23
N ASP A 766 -34.37 -5.12 17.54
CA ASP A 766 -34.51 -6.45 18.17
C ASP A 766 -35.91 -7.07 18.00
N ARG A 767 -36.74 -6.45 17.16
CA ARG A 767 -38.11 -6.89 16.88
C ARG A 767 -38.35 -6.99 15.38
N ALA A 768 -39.23 -7.90 14.99
CA ALA A 768 -39.68 -8.00 13.61
C ALA A 768 -40.46 -6.74 13.19
N ALA A 769 -40.43 -6.44 11.90
CA ALA A 769 -41.12 -5.32 11.29
C ALA A 769 -41.80 -5.75 9.99
N THR A 770 -42.85 -5.03 9.61
CA THR A 770 -43.56 -5.24 8.34
C THR A 770 -43.56 -3.96 7.53
N LEU A 771 -43.34 -4.07 6.23
CA LEU A 771 -43.31 -2.94 5.30
C LEU A 771 -44.17 -3.26 4.08
N ARG A 772 -44.96 -2.28 3.63
CA ARG A 772 -45.58 -2.29 2.31
C ARG A 772 -44.78 -1.40 1.38
N LEU A 773 -44.14 -2.01 0.40
CA LEU A 773 -43.30 -1.29 -0.57
C LEU A 773 -44.01 -1.23 -1.92
N PRO A 774 -44.34 -0.04 -2.46
CA PRO A 774 -44.76 0.09 -3.85
C PRO A 774 -43.67 -0.48 -4.77
N TRP A 775 -44.03 -1.41 -5.66
CA TRP A 775 -43.06 -2.08 -6.51
C TRP A 775 -43.61 -2.21 -7.95
N PRO A 776 -42.86 -1.72 -8.96
CA PRO A 776 -43.40 -1.55 -10.31
C PRO A 776 -43.51 -2.85 -11.10
N ARG A 777 -43.00 -3.99 -10.59
CA ARG A 777 -42.97 -5.27 -11.32
C ARG A 777 -43.69 -6.37 -10.54
N PRO A 778 -44.43 -7.27 -11.20
CA PRO A 778 -45.11 -8.37 -10.52
C PRO A 778 -44.14 -9.48 -10.05
N SER A 779 -42.96 -9.60 -10.66
CA SER A 779 -41.87 -10.45 -10.18
C SER A 779 -40.88 -9.61 -9.37
N ALA A 780 -40.53 -10.10 -8.19
CA ALA A 780 -39.43 -9.59 -7.39
C ALA A 780 -38.66 -10.78 -6.82
N VAL A 781 -37.35 -10.79 -7.02
CA VAL A 781 -36.45 -11.67 -6.28
C VAL A 781 -36.08 -10.95 -5.00
N VAL A 782 -36.56 -11.49 -3.87
CA VAL A 782 -36.17 -11.02 -2.55
C VAL A 782 -35.07 -11.93 -2.01
N ARG A 783 -33.91 -11.34 -1.73
CA ARG A 783 -32.81 -12.00 -1.05
C ARG A 783 -32.74 -11.47 0.36
N ALA A 784 -32.88 -12.37 1.32
CA ALA A 784 -32.59 -12.11 2.72
C ALA A 784 -31.14 -12.52 3.01
N ASP A 785 -30.64 -12.16 4.20
CA ASP A 785 -29.51 -12.88 4.79
C ASP A 785 -29.82 -14.39 4.89
N ALA A 786 -28.83 -15.22 5.26
CA ALA A 786 -28.85 -16.68 5.10
C ALA A 786 -29.98 -17.48 5.83
N ASP A 787 -31.07 -16.83 6.27
CA ASP A 787 -32.20 -17.40 7.00
C ASP A 787 -33.54 -17.31 6.19
N PRO A 788 -34.24 -18.44 5.95
CA PRO A 788 -35.50 -18.51 5.20
C PRO A 788 -36.72 -17.81 5.85
N ALA A 789 -36.61 -17.26 7.06
CA ALA A 789 -37.76 -16.70 7.79
C ALA A 789 -38.23 -15.32 7.30
N ALA A 790 -37.40 -14.56 6.57
CA ALA A 790 -37.84 -13.31 5.97
C ALA A 790 -38.69 -13.60 4.72
N THR A 791 -39.92 -13.09 4.70
CA THR A 791 -40.87 -13.39 3.62
C THR A 791 -41.26 -12.12 2.88
N ALA A 792 -41.37 -12.24 1.57
CA ALA A 792 -41.95 -11.24 0.70
C ALA A 792 -43.12 -11.87 -0.05
N GLN A 793 -44.27 -11.20 -0.01
CA GLN A 793 -45.43 -11.57 -0.81
C GLN A 793 -45.68 -10.49 -1.85
N ALA A 794 -45.52 -10.84 -3.11
CA ALA A 794 -45.84 -9.96 -4.22
C ALA A 794 -47.36 -9.92 -4.46
N ARG A 795 -47.89 -8.71 -4.55
CA ARG A 795 -49.24 -8.39 -5.02
C ARG A 795 -49.11 -7.37 -6.15
N GLU A 796 -50.16 -7.20 -6.94
CA GLU A 796 -50.14 -6.28 -8.08
C GLU A 796 -49.76 -4.85 -7.61
N GLY A 797 -48.54 -4.41 -8.00
CA GLY A 797 -47.99 -3.09 -7.66
C GLY A 797 -47.39 -2.92 -6.26
N VAL A 798 -47.40 -3.94 -5.40
CA VAL A 798 -46.96 -3.82 -3.99
C VAL A 798 -46.26 -5.10 -3.51
N LEU A 799 -45.18 -4.95 -2.73
CA LEU A 799 -44.56 -6.02 -1.95
C LEU A 799 -44.92 -5.87 -0.46
N ASP A 800 -45.57 -6.89 0.11
CA ASP A 800 -45.71 -7.02 1.57
C ASP A 800 -44.45 -7.74 2.09
N LEU A 801 -43.64 -7.04 2.88
CA LEU A 801 -42.36 -7.52 3.42
C LEU A 801 -42.47 -7.77 4.92
N ARG A 802 -41.89 -8.86 5.40
CA ARG A 802 -41.68 -9.13 6.83
C ARG A 802 -40.19 -9.30 7.10
N LEU A 803 -39.63 -8.38 7.88
CA LEU A 803 -38.24 -8.38 8.31
C LEU A 803 -38.14 -8.93 9.74
N ARG A 804 -37.14 -9.78 9.99
CA ARG A 804 -36.82 -10.27 11.33
C ARG A 804 -35.93 -9.25 12.06
N PRO A 805 -35.67 -9.40 13.37
CA PRO A 805 -34.67 -8.61 14.06
C PRO A 805 -33.31 -8.67 13.37
N VAL A 806 -32.61 -7.55 13.28
CA VAL A 806 -31.26 -7.41 12.69
C VAL A 806 -31.16 -8.15 11.34
N SER A 807 -31.88 -7.66 10.34
CA SER A 807 -31.93 -8.28 9.01
C SER A 807 -31.99 -7.27 7.88
N LEU A 808 -31.58 -7.72 6.70
CA LEU A 808 -31.55 -6.97 5.46
C LEU A 808 -32.33 -7.72 4.38
N LEU A 809 -33.14 -6.99 3.62
CA LEU A 809 -33.77 -7.45 2.38
C LEU A 809 -33.22 -6.67 1.19
N LEU A 810 -32.78 -7.40 0.19
CA LEU A 810 -32.45 -6.91 -1.13
C LEU A 810 -33.53 -7.33 -2.11
N ILE A 811 -34.07 -6.38 -2.87
CA ILE A 811 -35.17 -6.57 -3.79
C ILE A 811 -34.69 -6.19 -5.19
N ALA A 812 -34.77 -7.13 -6.11
CA ALA A 812 -34.39 -6.96 -7.50
C ALA A 812 -35.43 -7.59 -8.45
N PRO A 813 -35.45 -7.22 -9.75
CA PRO A 813 -36.43 -7.71 -10.72
C PRO A 813 -36.42 -9.22 -10.97
#